data_AF-A0A8B8CCF1-F1
#
_entry.id   AF-A0A8B8CCF1-F1
#
_cell.length_a   1.000
_cell.length_b   1.000
_cell.length_c   1.000
_cell.angle_alpha   90.00
_cell.angle_beta   90.00
_cell.angle_gamma   90.00
#
_symmetry.space_group_name_H-M   'P 1'
#
loop_
_entity.id
_entity.type
_entity.pdbx_description
1 polymer ?
#
loop_
_entity_poly.entity_id
_entity_poly.type
_entity_poly.pdbx_seq_one_letter_code
_entity_poly.pdbx_strand_id
1 'polypeptide(L)'
;MKPLNLLALIFLLHYLSSVEGKTHESPLKSKDFKDLGKEQAQNNTSKTANGKTEENENNQRENKIDQKDIDPDDPDMRLFLSMGIGVNGALEHPRGLHPENSKRLQARRLDKTIKSSKAEQEKDGEQNKPKRRRKRNFGPSWPNWPKGIVPYVFDASLDVNRGYFLQAIELFNTLTCVQWKLNSTEVQQEVGHKGYVRVRSGTSCSSGVGFLGDDEHIINFMEPGCGWVEVAVHEMLHRIGQRHEHSRNDRDRYIRVVWNNINPAGQYNYYRRHTYNRNPFDIGSVMHYPYSYSAAGTSDIELRDKNLYFLEFPGNQVFSYYDVKDVNDQYQCAGHCMAPPVCQNGGYVNKHCQCTCPEGLTGSFCEAVVTDADCGGYIHLQTSDAIFEREKVAFITSPNYPGPIGVGKICRWAITAPEGYIIKMTVDDLHMAYNPDTLRCYHWLEIQYNLPGQQGIRRCGDIVGETILTSVDSPRMMIVTMDTKLAGGRVAHKGFRLHFEKEKEVCRNHACLYGVCVPDTFNACEYRCVCQSGYEGDKCDQVIPDATLKCTFERFEKCFFDNIQEVDDFQWGLGFRHTISVGTGPEDAFRGERFLFAEMSLPRVPGDRAVIQTTVPLPASAGCLSFAYNMFGRNVNKLTLYAEGTNSGKTPLWSKEGNQGSDWLTAKVSVPGTQGLKLSFEAITGDSWDSDVALDEITWEVGQCGEDFFSDCRKVGQEYEGSRDYTSRGVTCQAWNVNTPHTVSSQYHYLASESNYCRIADEPDPWCYTTDNTTRWDWCSVPYCFATECAYTPNGRDYTGTVSHTKSGLPCQRWDSQTPHPHNYNHLYKDENYCRNTDNSQAPWCYTQDPETRWEACDVPHCEKIVRECLMTSRGLDYAGTLSFTESGKTCLDWEDDSMVGDANYCRNTDSSSKPWCYVQGETGLVKEYCNIPSCADSPCFPNPCKNRGTCSVDGMSYTCTCLEGFSGDNCETQDLIEEADCKRTNNGWEYSGKINVTMNGRTCQAWISDSPHSHGYNSLPENYCRNPDGEPSPWCYTTDPYKRWELCSIPDCVTPSLECLPNSDQQGNMYFGTHNVADTGDMCQRWDSQTPHTHTFGSFGDQANYCRNPDNDRAPWCYTVNPDKRWSYCNIPFC
;
A
#
# COMPACT_ATOMS: atom_id res chain seq x y z
N MET A 1 10.77 64.59 18.22
CA MET A 1 9.33 64.48 17.87
C MET A 1 8.92 63.01 17.94
N LYS A 2 7.62 62.67 17.91
CA LYS A 2 7.09 61.27 17.84
C LYS A 2 7.22 60.70 16.40
N PRO A 3 6.87 59.43 16.11
CA PRO A 3 7.07 58.11 16.79
C PRO A 3 7.96 57.18 15.89
N LEU A 4 8.36 55.91 16.12
CA LEU A 4 7.77 54.64 16.65
C LEU A 4 6.58 54.10 15.81
N ASN A 5 6.39 52.81 15.50
CA ASN A 5 7.10 51.51 15.71
C ASN A 5 6.86 50.62 14.45
N LEU A 6 7.64 49.61 14.04
CA LEU A 6 8.31 48.46 14.68
C LEU A 6 7.38 47.28 15.06
N LEU A 7 7.43 46.18 14.28
CA LEU A 7 6.89 44.87 14.69
C LEU A 7 7.46 43.67 13.88
N ALA A 8 8.80 43.50 13.81
CA ALA A 8 9.42 42.35 13.12
C ALA A 8 10.88 42.02 13.53
N LEU A 9 11.24 41.97 14.83
CA LEU A 9 12.55 41.40 15.24
C LEU A 9 12.68 41.00 16.74
N ILE A 10 12.00 39.94 17.21
CA ILE A 10 12.41 39.19 18.43
C ILE A 10 12.10 37.70 18.25
N PHE A 11 13.05 36.92 17.70
CA PHE A 11 13.04 35.45 17.78
C PHE A 11 14.43 34.85 17.42
N LEU A 12 15.44 35.08 18.28
CA LEU A 12 16.55 34.16 18.56
C LEU A 12 17.58 34.79 19.51
N LEU A 13 17.75 34.13 20.67
CA LEU A 13 18.82 34.19 21.69
C LEU A 13 18.26 34.39 23.10
N HIS A 14 18.21 33.30 23.87
CA HIS A 14 18.86 33.15 25.18
C HIS A 14 18.64 31.71 25.67
N TYR A 15 19.73 30.97 25.86
CA TYR A 15 19.75 29.65 26.50
C TYR A 15 21.00 29.60 27.39
N LEU A 16 20.90 28.99 28.58
CA LEU A 16 21.90 29.03 29.67
C LEU A 16 22.03 30.44 30.32
N SER A 17 22.26 30.61 31.63
CA SER A 17 22.72 29.66 32.65
C SER A 17 22.11 29.83 34.05
N SER A 18 22.10 28.71 34.77
CA SER A 18 21.74 28.40 36.17
C SER A 18 22.28 29.31 37.32
N VAL A 19 21.81 29.01 38.56
CA VAL A 19 22.32 29.45 39.91
C VAL A 19 21.91 30.91 40.29
N GLU A 20 21.43 31.28 41.50
CA GLU A 20 21.36 30.66 42.85
C GLU A 20 20.14 31.17 43.69
N GLY A 21 19.89 30.60 44.89
CA GLY A 21 19.51 31.42 46.07
C GLY A 21 18.05 31.48 46.58
N LYS A 22 17.67 30.48 47.39
CA LYS A 22 16.86 30.48 48.66
C LYS A 22 16.23 31.82 49.15
N THR A 23 15.09 31.85 49.87
CA THR A 23 14.81 31.12 51.12
C THR A 23 13.31 30.97 51.51
N HIS A 24 12.96 29.80 52.04
CA HIS A 24 12.00 29.54 53.15
C HIS A 24 10.50 29.92 52.96
N GLU A 25 9.53 29.30 53.65
CA GLU A 25 9.63 28.40 54.82
C GLU A 25 8.65 27.20 54.76
N SER A 26 9.07 26.08 55.35
CA SER A 26 8.27 24.86 55.65
C SER A 26 7.69 25.00 57.10
N PRO A 27 7.38 23.98 57.94
CA PRO A 27 7.29 22.53 57.73
C PRO A 27 6.11 21.78 58.44
N LEU A 28 5.90 20.51 58.04
CA LEU A 28 5.25 19.43 58.83
C LEU A 28 3.73 19.63 59.13
N LYS A 29 2.93 18.63 59.54
CA LYS A 29 3.22 17.25 59.99
C LYS A 29 2.08 16.28 59.63
N SER A 30 2.36 14.98 59.60
CA SER A 30 1.39 13.90 59.46
C SER A 30 0.61 13.61 60.76
N LYS A 31 -0.64 13.10 60.68
CA LYS A 31 -1.08 11.84 61.34
C LYS A 31 -2.56 11.45 61.11
N ASP A 32 -2.83 10.17 61.41
CA ASP A 32 -4.10 9.50 61.80
C ASP A 32 -5.35 9.74 60.89
N PHE A 33 -5.96 8.78 60.17
CA PHE A 33 -6.11 7.30 60.27
C PHE A 33 -7.11 6.82 61.35
N LYS A 34 -7.88 5.76 61.04
CA LYS A 34 -8.86 5.00 61.89
C LYS A 34 -10.29 5.57 61.96
N ASP A 35 -11.36 4.78 62.13
CA ASP A 35 -11.60 3.33 62.00
C ASP A 35 -13.15 3.07 61.93
N LEU A 36 -13.57 1.80 61.75
CA LEU A 36 -14.96 1.28 61.84
C LEU A 36 -15.93 1.70 60.70
N GLY A 37 -16.43 0.83 59.84
CA GLY A 37 -16.14 -0.60 59.64
C GLY A 37 -17.10 -1.57 60.34
N LYS A 38 -17.79 -2.40 59.53
CA LYS A 38 -18.60 -3.58 59.90
C LYS A 38 -19.97 -3.28 60.58
N GLU A 39 -20.91 -4.22 60.70
CA GLU A 39 -20.86 -5.68 60.44
C GLU A 39 -22.13 -6.25 59.77
N GLN A 40 -22.21 -7.59 59.70
CA GLN A 40 -23.01 -8.36 58.74
C GLN A 40 -24.47 -8.60 59.16
N ALA A 41 -25.31 -8.80 58.13
CA ALA A 41 -26.40 -9.78 58.01
C ALA A 41 -27.22 -10.21 59.25
N GLN A 42 -28.55 -10.12 59.13
CA GLN A 42 -29.45 -11.13 59.72
C GLN A 42 -30.69 -11.42 58.87
N ASN A 43 -30.87 -12.71 58.57
CA ASN A 43 -32.10 -13.46 58.29
C ASN A 43 -33.26 -12.80 57.52
N ASN A 44 -33.47 -13.27 56.29
CA ASN A 44 -34.75 -13.16 55.60
C ASN A 44 -35.46 -14.53 55.60
N THR A 45 -36.34 -14.77 56.58
CA THR A 45 -37.25 -15.93 56.60
C THR A 45 -38.59 -15.61 57.26
N SER A 46 -39.63 -15.38 56.44
CA SER A 46 -40.95 -16.00 56.66
C SER A 46 -41.84 -15.94 55.44
N LYS A 47 -42.45 -17.08 55.13
CA LYS A 47 -43.66 -17.23 54.30
C LYS A 47 -44.87 -16.72 55.13
N THR A 48 -46.12 -16.60 54.68
CA THR A 48 -46.84 -17.30 53.60
C THR A 48 -48.16 -16.57 53.27
N ALA A 49 -48.57 -16.55 51.99
CA ALA A 49 -49.94 -16.66 51.43
C ALA A 49 -51.16 -15.83 51.96
N ASN A 50 -52.16 -15.76 51.07
CA ASN A 50 -53.54 -15.23 51.22
C ASN A 50 -53.64 -13.67 51.33
N GLY A 51 -54.46 -12.96 50.55
CA GLY A 51 -55.33 -13.33 49.41
C GLY A 51 -56.83 -13.19 49.69
N LYS A 52 -57.51 -12.34 48.89
CA LYS A 52 -58.97 -12.16 48.63
C LYS A 52 -59.16 -10.87 47.78
N THR A 53 -59.78 -10.91 46.59
CA THR A 53 -61.22 -10.69 46.26
C THR A 53 -61.75 -9.31 46.71
N GLU A 54 -62.52 -8.55 45.93
CA GLU A 54 -63.17 -8.75 44.61
C GLU A 54 -63.62 -7.40 44.03
N GLU A 55 -63.76 -7.26 42.70
CA GLU A 55 -64.92 -6.61 42.00
C GLU A 55 -64.68 -6.37 40.48
N ASN A 56 -65.48 -7.07 39.67
CA ASN A 56 -66.24 -6.70 38.46
C ASN A 56 -66.10 -5.30 37.79
N GLU A 57 -66.39 -5.10 36.49
CA GLU A 57 -66.39 -5.98 35.30
C GLU A 57 -66.64 -5.13 34.03
N ASN A 58 -66.48 -5.72 32.83
CA ASN A 58 -66.76 -5.17 31.48
C ASN A 58 -65.80 -4.06 30.97
N ASN A 59 -65.49 -3.96 29.67
CA ASN A 59 -66.01 -4.71 28.51
C ASN A 59 -64.90 -5.10 27.51
N GLN A 60 -65.19 -6.03 26.60
CA GLN A 60 -64.21 -6.67 25.69
C GLN A 60 -64.13 -6.05 24.29
N ARG A 61 -63.11 -6.49 23.53
CA ARG A 61 -62.88 -6.37 22.07
C ARG A 61 -62.29 -5.02 21.60
N GLU A 62 -61.44 -4.98 20.56
CA GLU A 62 -60.90 -6.05 19.70
C GLU A 62 -59.50 -5.68 19.19
N ASN A 63 -58.65 -6.68 18.93
CA ASN A 63 -57.69 -6.75 17.81
C ASN A 63 -56.74 -7.96 18.00
N LYS A 64 -56.83 -8.94 17.10
CA LYS A 64 -55.75 -9.91 16.85
C LYS A 64 -54.81 -9.31 15.80
N ILE A 65 -53.53 -9.65 15.88
CA ILE A 65 -52.56 -9.40 14.79
C ILE A 65 -52.74 -10.51 13.74
N ASP A 66 -52.76 -10.16 12.46
CA ASP A 66 -52.85 -11.14 11.35
C ASP A 66 -51.47 -11.73 11.05
N GLN A 67 -51.44 -12.99 10.64
CA GLN A 67 -50.24 -13.83 10.57
C GLN A 67 -49.53 -13.73 9.20
N LYS A 68 -49.64 -12.57 8.55
CA LYS A 68 -49.14 -12.31 7.19
C LYS A 68 -48.23 -11.08 7.05
N ASP A 69 -48.18 -10.22 8.07
CA ASP A 69 -47.29 -9.06 8.15
C ASP A 69 -46.03 -9.36 9.02
N ILE A 70 -45.63 -10.63 9.09
CA ILE A 70 -44.42 -11.07 9.81
C ILE A 70 -43.39 -11.52 8.79
N ASP A 71 -42.27 -10.80 8.72
CA ASP A 71 -41.09 -11.17 7.96
C ASP A 71 -40.42 -12.40 8.62
N PRO A 72 -40.25 -13.54 7.92
CA PRO A 72 -39.69 -14.77 8.51
C PRO A 72 -38.16 -14.73 8.65
N ASP A 73 -37.47 -13.76 8.04
CA ASP A 73 -36.01 -13.74 7.90
C ASP A 73 -35.33 -12.64 8.74
N ASP A 74 -36.06 -11.93 9.60
CA ASP A 74 -35.48 -11.08 10.64
C ASP A 74 -34.68 -11.94 11.67
N PRO A 75 -33.36 -11.75 11.79
CA PRO A 75 -32.51 -12.57 12.66
C PRO A 75 -32.67 -12.23 14.15
N ASP A 76 -33.06 -11.00 14.50
CA ASP A 76 -33.40 -10.64 15.88
C ASP A 76 -34.71 -11.35 16.29
N MET A 77 -35.68 -11.55 15.36
CA MET A 77 -36.88 -12.35 15.58
C MET A 77 -36.61 -13.85 15.70
N ARG A 78 -35.68 -14.43 14.91
CA ARG A 78 -35.24 -15.82 15.11
C ARG A 78 -34.64 -16.04 16.51
N LEU A 79 -33.89 -15.06 17.02
CA LEU A 79 -33.37 -15.08 18.40
C LEU A 79 -34.49 -15.00 19.46
N PHE A 80 -35.54 -14.20 19.23
CA PHE A 80 -36.72 -14.19 20.12
C PHE A 80 -37.51 -15.51 20.09
N LEU A 81 -37.62 -16.16 18.93
CA LEU A 81 -38.35 -17.43 18.78
C LEU A 81 -37.58 -18.65 19.33
N SER A 82 -36.24 -18.61 19.33
CA SER A 82 -35.42 -19.70 19.92
C SER A 82 -35.45 -19.71 21.46
N MET A 83 -35.83 -18.60 22.10
CA MET A 83 -35.88 -18.46 23.57
C MET A 83 -37.19 -18.96 24.22
N GLY A 84 -37.57 -20.21 23.92
CA GLY A 84 -38.38 -21.05 24.79
C GLY A 84 -39.91 -20.90 24.72
N ILE A 85 -40.55 -21.69 23.84
CA ILE A 85 -41.99 -21.99 23.97
C ILE A 85 -42.19 -23.01 25.11
N GLY A 86 -42.59 -22.51 26.29
CA GLY A 86 -43.11 -23.34 27.37
C GLY A 86 -44.52 -23.81 27.08
N VAL A 87 -44.72 -25.12 26.86
CA VAL A 87 -46.05 -25.72 26.70
C VAL A 87 -46.79 -25.69 28.04
N ASN A 88 -47.53 -24.61 28.30
CA ASN A 88 -48.71 -24.49 29.18
C ASN A 88 -49.19 -23.02 29.38
N GLY A 89 -48.78 -22.06 28.55
CA GLY A 89 -49.44 -20.74 28.46
C GLY A 89 -49.14 -19.73 29.58
N ALA A 90 -48.13 -19.97 30.41
CA ALA A 90 -47.59 -18.97 31.32
C ALA A 90 -46.45 -18.19 30.64
N LEU A 91 -46.50 -16.86 30.69
CA LEU A 91 -45.52 -15.98 30.04
C LEU A 91 -44.51 -15.49 31.08
N GLU A 92 -43.42 -16.24 31.27
CA GLU A 92 -42.31 -15.80 32.14
C GLU A 92 -41.48 -14.70 31.46
N HIS A 93 -41.14 -13.65 32.20
CA HIS A 93 -40.18 -12.65 31.73
C HIS A 93 -38.76 -13.22 31.76
N PRO A 94 -37.98 -13.13 30.67
CA PRO A 94 -36.62 -13.67 30.64
C PRO A 94 -35.71 -12.93 31.62
N ARG A 95 -35.27 -13.62 32.67
CA ARG A 95 -34.18 -13.17 33.54
C ARG A 95 -32.85 -13.41 32.82
N GLY A 96 -32.04 -12.37 32.66
CA GLY A 96 -30.68 -12.51 32.15
C GLY A 96 -30.46 -12.11 30.70
N LEU A 97 -30.98 -10.94 30.27
CA LEU A 97 -30.28 -10.20 29.21
C LEU A 97 -28.86 -9.89 29.69
N HIS A 98 -27.84 -10.35 28.95
CA HIS A 98 -26.45 -9.99 29.21
C HIS A 98 -26.32 -8.45 29.31
N PRO A 99 -25.51 -7.88 30.22
CA PRO A 99 -25.49 -6.43 30.46
C PRO A 99 -25.26 -5.60 29.19
N GLU A 100 -24.47 -6.13 28.25
CA GLU A 100 -24.23 -5.51 26.95
C GLU A 100 -25.44 -5.53 26.00
N ASN A 101 -26.24 -6.59 26.02
CA ASN A 101 -27.46 -6.68 25.22
C ASN A 101 -28.53 -5.71 25.75
N SER A 102 -28.58 -5.51 27.07
CA SER A 102 -29.38 -4.45 27.70
C SER A 102 -28.90 -3.05 27.27
N LYS A 103 -27.59 -2.78 27.31
CA LYS A 103 -26.99 -1.52 26.81
C LYS A 103 -27.29 -1.28 25.32
N ARG A 104 -27.15 -2.30 24.46
CA ARG A 104 -27.49 -2.25 23.03
C ARG A 104 -28.97 -1.91 22.79
N LEU A 105 -29.89 -2.51 23.56
CA LEU A 105 -31.32 -2.19 23.52
C LEU A 105 -31.62 -0.76 23.99
N GLN A 106 -30.91 -0.26 24.99
CA GLN A 106 -31.05 1.12 25.45
C GLN A 106 -30.54 2.14 24.40
N ALA A 107 -29.40 1.86 23.77
CA ALA A 107 -28.88 2.67 22.65
C ALA A 107 -29.84 2.69 21.44
N ARG A 108 -30.35 1.53 21.00
CA ARG A 108 -31.39 1.42 19.95
C ARG A 108 -32.68 2.18 20.32
N ARG A 109 -32.98 2.39 21.61
CA ARG A 109 -34.15 3.20 22.05
C ARG A 109 -33.92 4.71 22.02
N LEU A 110 -32.67 5.16 22.14
CA LEU A 110 -32.27 6.58 22.07
C LEU A 110 -32.09 7.06 20.63
N ASP A 111 -31.57 6.21 19.75
CA ASP A 111 -31.35 6.55 18.33
C ASP A 111 -32.64 6.55 17.47
N LYS A 112 -33.58 7.42 17.83
CA LYS A 112 -34.85 7.61 17.11
C LYS A 112 -34.86 8.93 16.36
N THR A 113 -35.42 8.93 15.15
CA THR A 113 -35.69 10.15 14.40
C THR A 113 -36.78 10.96 15.09
N ILE A 114 -36.48 12.21 15.49
CA ILE A 114 -37.51 13.11 16.01
C ILE A 114 -38.36 13.61 14.84
N LYS A 115 -39.59 13.07 14.73
CA LYS A 115 -40.69 13.75 14.02
C LYS A 115 -41.09 14.97 14.84
N SER A 116 -41.12 16.16 14.23
CA SER A 116 -41.62 17.39 14.86
C SER A 116 -43.10 17.21 15.23
N SER A 117 -43.43 17.22 16.52
CA SER A 117 -44.79 16.93 17.01
C SER A 117 -45.44 18.13 17.70
N LYS A 118 -46.39 18.74 16.98
CA LYS A 118 -47.28 19.85 17.42
C LYS A 118 -46.54 21.19 17.61
N ALA A 119 -47.08 22.34 17.22
CA ALA A 119 -48.32 22.65 16.50
C ALA A 119 -48.04 22.87 14.98
N GLU A 120 -48.99 23.05 14.06
CA GLU A 120 -50.44 23.26 14.17
C GLU A 120 -51.25 22.14 13.47
N GLN A 121 -52.57 22.34 13.28
CA GLN A 121 -53.54 21.27 12.94
C GLN A 121 -53.85 21.15 11.44
N GLU A 122 -54.05 19.89 11.04
CA GLU A 122 -54.74 19.33 9.87
C GLU A 122 -55.50 20.27 8.90
N LYS A 123 -55.25 20.07 7.59
CA LYS A 123 -56.27 19.49 6.68
C LYS A 123 -55.66 18.94 5.38
N ASP A 124 -56.25 17.85 4.87
CA ASP A 124 -55.78 17.10 3.71
C ASP A 124 -56.06 17.75 2.33
N GLY A 125 -55.29 17.35 1.31
CA GLY A 125 -55.39 17.89 -0.05
C GLY A 125 -54.58 17.18 -1.14
N GLU A 126 -54.95 15.93 -1.45
CA GLU A 126 -54.82 15.26 -2.77
C GLU A 126 -53.47 14.89 -3.46
N GLN A 127 -53.45 13.61 -3.86
CA GLN A 127 -52.98 13.03 -5.15
C GLN A 127 -51.49 12.71 -5.46
N ASN A 128 -51.33 11.55 -6.11
CA ASN A 128 -50.09 10.88 -6.51
C ASN A 128 -49.38 11.54 -7.70
N LYS A 129 -48.05 11.73 -7.61
CA LYS A 129 -47.09 11.57 -8.72
C LYS A 129 -45.74 11.05 -8.21
N PRO A 130 -45.05 10.15 -8.94
CA PRO A 130 -43.75 9.62 -8.52
C PRO A 130 -42.69 10.73 -8.53
N LYS A 131 -42.13 11.05 -7.36
CA LYS A 131 -41.10 12.09 -7.21
C LYS A 131 -39.80 11.43 -6.72
N ARG A 132 -38.75 11.57 -7.56
CA ARG A 132 -37.38 11.05 -7.32
C ARG A 132 -36.92 11.31 -5.88
N ARG A 133 -36.24 10.33 -5.27
CA ARG A 133 -35.68 10.41 -3.91
C ARG A 133 -34.90 11.73 -3.75
N ARG A 134 -35.26 12.54 -2.74
CA ARG A 134 -34.84 13.94 -2.59
C ARG A 134 -34.05 14.20 -1.33
N LYS A 135 -33.23 15.24 -1.40
CA LYS A 135 -32.26 15.62 -0.37
C LYS A 135 -32.02 17.22 -0.31
N ARG A 136 -31.37 18.11 0.54
CA ARG A 136 -30.08 18.54 1.26
C ARG A 136 -30.06 18.66 2.83
N ASN A 137 -28.93 18.81 3.58
CA ASN A 137 -28.84 18.65 5.07
C ASN A 137 -29.75 19.62 5.88
N PHE A 138 -30.24 20.66 5.21
CA PHE A 138 -31.45 21.41 5.57
C PHE A 138 -32.69 20.49 5.76
N GLY A 139 -33.82 21.06 6.20
CA GLY A 139 -35.05 20.29 6.44
C GLY A 139 -36.33 21.09 6.22
N PRO A 140 -37.50 20.44 6.13
CA PRO A 140 -38.78 21.10 5.86
C PRO A 140 -39.27 21.97 7.04
N SER A 141 -38.67 21.82 8.22
CA SER A 141 -39.05 22.54 9.45
C SER A 141 -38.35 23.88 9.64
N TRP A 142 -37.45 24.30 8.74
CA TRP A 142 -36.63 25.51 8.88
C TRP A 142 -36.64 26.33 7.58
N PRO A 143 -37.35 27.48 7.54
CA PRO A 143 -37.41 28.31 6.34
C PRO A 143 -36.05 28.91 5.94
N ASN A 144 -35.80 28.92 4.62
CA ASN A 144 -34.76 29.76 4.02
C ASN A 144 -35.09 31.25 4.24
N TRP A 145 -34.07 32.11 4.28
CA TRP A 145 -34.27 33.55 4.27
C TRP A 145 -34.85 34.03 2.93
N PRO A 146 -35.89 34.89 2.92
CA PRO A 146 -36.48 35.43 1.70
C PRO A 146 -35.43 36.08 0.78
N LYS A 147 -35.50 35.76 -0.51
CA LYS A 147 -34.56 36.22 -1.56
C LYS A 147 -33.07 35.87 -1.31
N GLY A 148 -32.75 35.05 -0.30
CA GLY A 148 -31.37 34.74 0.07
C GLY A 148 -30.62 35.89 0.76
N ILE A 149 -31.32 36.92 1.24
CA ILE A 149 -30.69 38.09 1.87
C ILE A 149 -30.93 38.04 3.37
N VAL A 150 -29.87 38.25 4.17
CA VAL A 150 -29.92 38.27 5.63
C VAL A 150 -29.55 39.67 6.14
N PRO A 151 -30.54 40.48 6.56
CA PRO A 151 -30.28 41.77 7.21
C PRO A 151 -29.65 41.53 8.59
N TYR A 152 -28.59 42.24 8.96
CA TYR A 152 -27.93 42.09 10.26
C TYR A 152 -27.56 43.43 10.93
N VAL A 153 -27.43 43.39 12.26
CA VAL A 153 -26.90 44.48 13.10
C VAL A 153 -25.89 43.92 14.10
N PHE A 154 -24.88 44.73 14.42
CA PHE A 154 -24.04 44.47 15.59
C PHE A 154 -24.63 45.15 16.83
N ASP A 155 -24.65 44.43 17.92
CA ASP A 155 -24.90 44.98 19.24
C ASP A 155 -23.63 45.64 19.80
N ALA A 156 -23.78 46.66 20.65
CA ALA A 156 -22.64 47.36 21.26
C ALA A 156 -21.82 46.49 22.24
N SER A 157 -22.34 45.32 22.60
CA SER A 157 -21.64 44.30 23.40
C SER A 157 -20.62 43.45 22.64
N LEU A 158 -20.52 43.57 21.31
CA LEU A 158 -19.61 42.78 20.46
C LEU A 158 -18.51 43.67 19.87
N ASP A 159 -17.26 43.41 20.26
CA ASP A 159 -16.09 44.20 19.85
C ASP A 159 -15.04 43.29 19.16
N VAL A 160 -14.44 42.37 19.91
CA VAL A 160 -13.34 41.51 19.41
C VAL A 160 -13.82 40.55 18.32
N ASN A 161 -14.96 39.89 18.52
CA ASN A 161 -15.44 38.84 17.62
C ASN A 161 -16.02 39.41 16.31
N ARG A 162 -16.23 40.73 16.23
CA ARG A 162 -16.81 41.43 15.08
C ARG A 162 -16.00 41.24 13.79
N GLY A 163 -14.67 41.16 13.90
CA GLY A 163 -13.78 41.00 12.74
C GLY A 163 -13.94 39.65 12.03
N TYR A 164 -14.19 38.57 12.76
CA TYR A 164 -14.36 37.24 12.19
C TYR A 164 -15.72 37.07 11.49
N PHE A 165 -16.78 37.67 12.05
CA PHE A 165 -18.09 37.71 11.40
C PHE A 165 -18.06 38.46 10.05
N LEU A 166 -17.29 39.55 9.95
CA LEU A 166 -17.12 40.28 8.69
C LEU A 166 -16.36 39.46 7.63
N GLN A 167 -15.34 38.69 8.02
CA GLN A 167 -14.66 37.75 7.12
C GLN A 167 -15.58 36.61 6.67
N ALA A 168 -16.39 36.06 7.58
CA ALA A 168 -17.39 35.05 7.23
C ALA A 168 -18.43 35.58 6.21
N ILE A 169 -18.86 36.84 6.35
CA ILE A 169 -19.72 37.53 5.36
C ILE A 169 -19.05 37.57 3.98
N GLU A 170 -17.76 37.89 3.89
CA GLU A 170 -17.03 37.92 2.62
C GLU A 170 -17.00 36.54 1.95
N LEU A 171 -16.77 35.47 2.74
CA LEU A 171 -16.84 34.09 2.25
C LEU A 171 -18.25 33.72 1.73
N PHE A 172 -19.32 33.99 2.49
CA PHE A 172 -20.70 33.76 2.04
C PHE A 172 -21.01 34.54 0.76
N ASN A 173 -20.68 35.83 0.74
CA ASN A 173 -20.97 36.73 -0.36
C ASN A 173 -20.18 36.38 -1.63
N THR A 174 -19.00 35.75 -1.49
CA THR A 174 -18.14 35.29 -2.60
C THR A 174 -18.55 33.92 -3.11
N LEU A 175 -18.71 32.92 -2.23
CA LEU A 175 -18.87 31.51 -2.59
C LEU A 175 -20.33 31.09 -2.84
N THR A 176 -21.31 31.87 -2.37
CA THR A 176 -22.74 31.55 -2.49
C THR A 176 -23.54 32.74 -3.04
N CYS A 177 -24.82 32.53 -3.38
CA CYS A 177 -25.76 33.63 -3.64
C CYS A 177 -26.44 34.19 -2.39
N VAL A 178 -26.18 33.63 -1.19
CA VAL A 178 -26.67 34.21 0.07
C VAL A 178 -25.90 35.50 0.32
N GLN A 179 -26.59 36.57 0.73
CA GLN A 179 -26.00 37.89 0.92
C GLN A 179 -26.32 38.42 2.32
N TRP A 180 -25.28 38.71 3.10
CA TRP A 180 -25.44 39.37 4.40
C TRP A 180 -25.27 40.89 4.24
N LYS A 181 -26.29 41.66 4.64
CA LYS A 181 -26.32 43.13 4.47
C LYS A 181 -26.64 43.84 5.78
N LEU A 182 -26.04 45.01 6.01
CA LEU A 182 -26.38 45.85 7.15
C LEU A 182 -27.87 46.24 7.11
N ASN A 183 -28.57 46.02 8.21
CA ASN A 183 -30.00 46.31 8.33
C ASN A 183 -30.26 47.81 8.15
N SER A 184 -31.17 48.13 7.25
CA SER A 184 -31.51 49.49 6.82
C SER A 184 -32.92 49.48 6.24
N THR A 185 -33.56 50.64 6.14
CA THR A 185 -34.93 50.77 5.59
C THR A 185 -34.98 50.28 4.13
N GLU A 186 -33.90 50.54 3.40
CA GLU A 186 -33.66 50.17 2.01
C GLU A 186 -33.55 48.65 1.87
N VAL A 187 -32.76 47.99 2.73
CA VAL A 187 -32.65 46.52 2.75
C VAL A 187 -33.98 45.86 3.18
N GLN A 188 -34.71 46.43 4.14
CA GLN A 188 -36.04 45.90 4.53
C GLN A 188 -37.05 45.96 3.37
N GLN A 189 -37.01 47.03 2.56
CA GLN A 189 -37.80 47.13 1.32
C GLN A 189 -37.32 46.15 0.25
N GLU A 190 -36.00 45.94 0.11
CA GLU A 190 -35.42 44.97 -0.81
C GLU A 190 -35.86 43.53 -0.49
N VAL A 191 -35.84 43.12 0.78
CA VAL A 191 -36.19 41.74 1.18
C VAL A 191 -37.71 41.52 1.30
N GLY A 192 -38.46 42.55 1.72
CA GLY A 192 -39.92 42.51 1.89
C GLY A 192 -40.38 42.05 3.28
N HIS A 193 -39.49 42.04 4.27
CA HIS A 193 -39.75 41.70 5.67
C HIS A 193 -38.89 42.59 6.60
N LYS A 194 -39.26 42.65 7.87
CA LYS A 194 -38.53 43.39 8.91
C LYS A 194 -37.53 42.55 9.69
N GLY A 195 -37.66 41.22 9.65
CA GLY A 195 -36.80 40.31 10.41
C GLY A 195 -35.32 40.48 10.08
N TYR A 196 -34.48 40.56 11.12
CA TYR A 196 -33.03 40.77 11.02
C TYR A 196 -32.28 39.98 12.09
N VAL A 197 -30.96 39.85 11.93
CA VAL A 197 -30.06 39.18 12.86
C VAL A 197 -29.31 40.20 13.75
N ARG A 198 -29.53 40.19 15.06
CA ARG A 198 -28.64 40.84 16.03
C ARG A 198 -27.50 39.90 16.37
N VAL A 199 -26.27 40.33 16.10
CA VAL A 199 -25.04 39.67 16.53
C VAL A 199 -24.53 40.37 17.79
N ARG A 200 -24.36 39.62 18.88
CA ARG A 200 -24.04 40.17 20.21
C ARG A 200 -23.11 39.28 21.03
N SER A 201 -22.54 39.81 22.10
CA SER A 201 -21.84 38.97 23.08
C SER A 201 -22.82 38.15 23.94
N GLY A 202 -22.36 37.02 24.46
CA GLY A 202 -23.16 36.08 25.25
C GLY A 202 -22.30 35.04 25.99
N THR A 203 -22.95 34.05 26.61
CA THR A 203 -22.28 33.03 27.45
C THR A 203 -21.79 31.80 26.68
N SER A 204 -22.03 31.74 25.37
CA SER A 204 -21.62 30.66 24.47
C SER A 204 -21.67 31.14 23.02
N CYS A 205 -21.00 30.43 22.10
CA CYS A 205 -21.33 30.49 20.68
C CYS A 205 -22.70 29.83 20.51
N SER A 206 -23.68 30.52 19.91
CA SER A 206 -24.98 29.91 19.60
C SER A 206 -25.86 30.71 18.63
N SER A 207 -26.57 29.98 17.77
CA SER A 207 -27.53 30.48 16.79
C SER A 207 -28.79 29.63 16.72
N GLY A 208 -29.92 30.27 16.39
CA GLY A 208 -31.18 29.58 16.04
C GLY A 208 -31.20 29.22 14.56
N VAL A 209 -31.92 28.16 14.20
CA VAL A 209 -31.85 27.61 12.83
C VAL A 209 -32.96 28.14 11.92
N GLY A 210 -32.56 28.77 10.82
CA GLY A 210 -33.43 29.34 9.79
C GLY A 210 -34.03 30.71 10.11
N PHE A 211 -34.89 31.17 9.20
CA PHE A 211 -35.75 32.35 9.32
C PHE A 211 -37.06 32.00 10.04
N LEU A 212 -37.43 32.76 11.07
CA LEU A 212 -38.57 32.48 11.95
C LEU A 212 -39.70 33.53 11.87
N GLY A 213 -39.55 34.57 11.04
CA GLY A 213 -40.55 35.63 10.84
C GLY A 213 -39.97 37.04 10.88
N ASP A 214 -40.80 38.05 11.12
CA ASP A 214 -40.40 39.46 11.07
C ASP A 214 -39.68 39.97 12.35
N ASP A 215 -39.45 39.09 13.32
CA ASP A 215 -38.84 39.40 14.62
C ASP A 215 -37.29 39.46 14.59
N GLU A 216 -36.70 39.89 15.72
CA GLU A 216 -35.26 39.86 15.92
C GLU A 216 -34.74 38.42 16.13
N HIS A 217 -33.78 38.03 15.31
CA HIS A 217 -33.06 36.77 15.42
C HIS A 217 -31.71 37.02 16.10
N ILE A 218 -31.28 36.14 17.00
CA ILE A 218 -30.02 36.33 17.75
C ILE A 218 -28.94 35.37 17.25
N ILE A 219 -27.71 35.88 17.12
CA ILE A 219 -26.47 35.09 17.18
C ILE A 219 -25.68 35.60 18.39
N ASN A 220 -25.28 34.68 19.28
CA ASN A 220 -24.40 34.99 20.40
C ASN A 220 -22.97 34.52 20.07
N PHE A 221 -21.98 35.37 20.31
CA PHE A 221 -20.57 34.99 20.30
C PHE A 221 -19.93 35.40 21.62
N MET A 222 -19.56 34.43 22.45
CA MET A 222 -18.81 34.67 23.69
C MET A 222 -17.48 35.36 23.40
N GLU A 223 -17.24 36.52 24.01
CA GLU A 223 -15.94 37.22 23.91
C GLU A 223 -15.04 36.80 25.08
N PRO A 224 -13.76 36.45 24.84
CA PRO A 224 -13.09 36.28 23.55
C PRO A 224 -13.27 34.88 22.90
N GLY A 225 -13.96 33.95 23.56
CA GLY A 225 -13.90 32.51 23.24
C GLY A 225 -14.42 32.05 21.87
N CYS A 226 -15.26 32.83 21.17
CA CYS A 226 -15.77 32.50 19.82
C CYS A 226 -15.03 33.25 18.69
N GLY A 227 -13.82 33.76 18.95
CA GLY A 227 -13.06 34.61 18.03
C GLY A 227 -12.37 33.88 16.87
N TRP A 228 -13.15 33.19 16.03
CA TRP A 228 -12.66 32.41 14.89
C TRP A 228 -13.65 32.50 13.70
N VAL A 229 -13.16 32.35 12.46
CA VAL A 229 -14.01 32.54 11.24
C VAL A 229 -14.92 31.33 11.03
N GLU A 230 -14.42 30.12 11.28
CA GLU A 230 -15.13 28.85 11.23
C GLU A 230 -16.29 28.79 12.24
N VAL A 231 -16.10 29.34 13.45
CA VAL A 231 -17.17 29.50 14.44
C VAL A 231 -18.23 30.49 13.96
N ALA A 232 -17.81 31.61 13.34
CA ALA A 232 -18.74 32.55 12.74
C ALA A 232 -19.55 31.92 11.58
N VAL A 233 -18.89 31.17 10.70
CA VAL A 233 -19.52 30.42 9.60
C VAL A 233 -20.50 29.38 10.12
N HIS A 234 -20.15 28.59 11.15
CA HIS A 234 -21.03 27.58 11.76
C HIS A 234 -22.36 28.19 12.25
N GLU A 235 -22.29 29.29 13.00
CA GLU A 235 -23.47 29.97 13.55
C GLU A 235 -24.30 30.70 12.47
N MET A 236 -23.64 31.15 11.40
CA MET A 236 -24.30 31.70 10.21
C MET A 236 -24.97 30.62 9.35
N LEU A 237 -24.35 29.45 9.19
CA LEU A 237 -24.93 28.27 8.51
C LEU A 237 -26.18 27.78 9.23
N HIS A 238 -26.14 27.70 10.57
CA HIS A 238 -27.34 27.55 11.38
C HIS A 238 -28.39 28.61 11.05
N ARG A 239 -28.04 29.91 11.11
CA ARG A 239 -28.98 31.00 10.89
C ARG A 239 -29.67 30.95 9.52
N ILE A 240 -29.00 30.44 8.48
CA ILE A 240 -29.60 30.26 7.14
C ILE A 240 -30.32 28.93 6.92
N GLY A 241 -30.34 28.02 7.91
CA GLY A 241 -31.20 26.84 7.96
C GLY A 241 -30.50 25.48 8.08
N GLN A 242 -29.16 25.44 8.12
CA GLN A 242 -28.41 24.18 8.15
C GLN A 242 -28.38 23.58 9.56
N ARG A 243 -28.38 22.24 9.65
CA ARG A 243 -28.21 21.48 10.89
C ARG A 243 -26.85 20.79 10.91
N HIS A 244 -26.47 20.26 12.07
CA HIS A 244 -25.24 19.52 12.20
C HIS A 244 -25.21 18.27 11.32
N GLU A 245 -24.08 17.99 10.70
CA GLU A 245 -23.93 16.88 9.75
C GLU A 245 -24.16 15.52 10.44
N HIS A 246 -23.66 15.34 11.67
CA HIS A 246 -23.94 14.17 12.51
C HIS A 246 -25.40 14.03 12.95
N SER A 247 -26.28 15.00 12.66
CA SER A 247 -27.73 14.90 12.90
C SER A 247 -28.53 14.41 11.68
N ARG A 248 -27.87 14.15 10.54
CA ARG A 248 -28.50 13.58 9.33
C ARG A 248 -29.15 12.23 9.59
N ASN A 249 -30.22 11.93 8.84
CA ASN A 249 -30.89 10.63 8.86
C ASN A 249 -30.15 9.48 8.14
N ASP A 250 -29.11 9.77 7.33
CA ASP A 250 -28.26 8.75 6.69
C ASP A 250 -26.89 8.55 7.37
N ARG A 251 -26.61 9.29 8.45
CA ARG A 251 -25.32 9.31 9.17
C ARG A 251 -24.78 7.93 9.56
N ASP A 252 -25.66 6.97 9.84
CA ASP A 252 -25.29 5.71 10.48
C ASP A 252 -24.59 4.74 9.50
N ARG A 253 -24.48 5.14 8.21
CA ARG A 253 -23.60 4.55 7.18
C ARG A 253 -22.13 4.95 7.33
N TYR A 254 -21.83 6.04 8.04
CA TYR A 254 -20.49 6.65 8.12
C TYR A 254 -19.98 6.77 9.55
N ILE A 255 -20.87 7.08 10.51
CA ILE A 255 -20.53 7.31 11.92
C ILE A 255 -21.35 6.41 12.86
N ARG A 256 -20.89 6.29 14.11
CA ARG A 256 -21.58 5.62 15.22
C ARG A 256 -21.59 6.53 16.44
N VAL A 257 -22.79 6.84 16.94
CA VAL A 257 -22.96 7.65 18.16
C VAL A 257 -22.80 6.77 19.41
N VAL A 258 -21.89 7.16 20.31
CA VAL A 258 -21.54 6.41 21.52
C VAL A 258 -22.35 6.91 22.72
N TRP A 259 -23.64 6.59 22.72
CA TRP A 259 -24.65 7.05 23.70
C TRP A 259 -24.32 6.89 25.19
N ASN A 260 -23.34 6.06 25.55
CA ASN A 260 -22.89 5.87 26.93
C ASN A 260 -21.95 6.98 27.42
N ASN A 261 -21.25 7.67 26.51
CA ASN A 261 -20.32 8.75 26.82
C ASN A 261 -21.06 10.10 26.91
N ILE A 262 -22.11 10.25 26.10
CA ILE A 262 -22.94 11.45 26.04
C ILE A 262 -23.80 11.60 27.30
N ASN A 263 -23.54 12.66 28.08
CA ASN A 263 -24.37 13.11 29.20
C ASN A 263 -25.87 13.16 28.80
N PRO A 264 -26.80 12.57 29.58
CA PRO A 264 -28.24 12.56 29.29
C PRO A 264 -28.86 13.92 28.92
N ALA A 265 -28.36 15.04 29.47
CA ALA A 265 -28.81 16.38 29.11
C ALA A 265 -28.37 16.83 27.69
N GLY A 266 -27.22 16.33 27.21
CA GLY A 266 -26.65 16.62 25.89
C GLY A 266 -27.16 15.72 24.76
N GLN A 267 -27.78 14.57 25.07
CA GLN A 267 -28.25 13.58 24.08
C GLN A 267 -29.18 14.16 23.00
N TYR A 268 -29.89 15.25 23.30
CA TYR A 268 -30.71 15.97 22.31
C TYR A 268 -29.92 16.43 21.07
N ASN A 269 -28.66 16.81 21.25
CA ASN A 269 -27.79 17.28 20.17
C ASN A 269 -27.32 16.16 19.23
N TYR A 270 -27.57 14.90 19.60
CA TYR A 270 -27.18 13.71 18.84
C TYR A 270 -28.39 12.94 18.27
N TYR A 271 -29.63 13.42 18.41
CA TYR A 271 -30.81 12.77 17.82
C TYR A 271 -30.97 13.06 16.32
N ARG A 272 -31.16 12.01 15.52
CA ARG A 272 -31.42 12.09 14.07
C ARG A 272 -32.62 12.98 13.76
N ARG A 273 -32.47 13.85 12.76
CA ARG A 273 -33.51 14.79 12.30
C ARG A 273 -34.00 14.38 10.91
N HIS A 274 -35.19 14.85 10.54
CA HIS A 274 -35.64 14.76 9.15
C HIS A 274 -34.95 15.84 8.30
N THR A 275 -33.65 15.66 8.11
CA THR A 275 -32.88 16.34 7.07
C THR A 275 -33.27 15.77 5.69
N TYR A 276 -32.84 16.40 4.60
CA TYR A 276 -33.03 15.85 3.26
C TYR A 276 -31.73 15.16 2.68
N ASN A 277 -30.57 15.87 2.54
CA ASN A 277 -29.13 15.52 2.19
C ASN A 277 -28.48 15.40 0.72
N ARG A 278 -28.69 16.24 -0.36
CA ARG A 278 -28.29 15.94 -1.79
C ARG A 278 -26.79 15.96 -2.07
N ASN A 279 -25.98 15.97 -1.04
CA ASN A 279 -24.58 15.66 -1.14
C ASN A 279 -24.33 14.36 -0.39
N PRO A 280 -23.21 13.70 -0.69
CA PRO A 280 -22.59 12.78 0.23
C PRO A 280 -22.57 13.25 1.69
N PHE A 281 -22.31 12.35 2.63
CA PHE A 281 -22.06 12.73 4.02
C PHE A 281 -20.65 13.32 4.15
N ASP A 282 -20.56 14.55 4.64
CA ASP A 282 -19.33 15.33 4.65
C ASP A 282 -18.66 15.31 6.02
N ILE A 283 -17.76 14.34 6.21
CA ILE A 283 -16.95 14.15 7.43
C ILE A 283 -16.10 15.40 7.76
N GLY A 284 -15.74 16.21 6.76
CA GLY A 284 -15.01 17.47 6.93
C GLY A 284 -15.88 18.73 6.91
N SER A 285 -17.21 18.61 7.05
CA SER A 285 -18.11 19.76 7.14
C SER A 285 -17.86 20.56 8.41
N VAL A 286 -17.86 21.89 8.30
CA VAL A 286 -17.81 22.78 9.49
C VAL A 286 -19.04 22.61 10.39
N MET A 287 -20.08 21.93 9.92
CA MET A 287 -21.28 21.56 10.67
C MET A 287 -21.20 20.17 11.31
N HIS A 288 -20.12 19.40 11.16
CA HIS A 288 -19.94 18.17 11.94
C HIS A 288 -19.49 18.50 13.38
N TYR A 289 -19.80 17.62 14.34
CA TYR A 289 -19.21 17.69 15.69
C TYR A 289 -17.80 17.07 15.70
N PRO A 290 -16.86 17.57 16.54
CA PRO A 290 -15.57 16.92 16.75
C PRO A 290 -15.70 15.45 17.15
N TYR A 291 -14.69 14.65 16.78
CA TYR A 291 -14.52 13.26 17.16
C TYR A 291 -13.50 13.08 18.30
N SER A 292 -12.70 14.11 18.62
CA SER A 292 -11.59 14.01 19.58
C SER A 292 -12.01 14.01 21.07
N TYR A 293 -11.64 12.92 21.76
CA TYR A 293 -11.34 12.80 23.20
C TYR A 293 -11.97 13.78 24.20
N SER A 294 -12.93 13.28 25.00
CA SER A 294 -13.29 13.86 26.29
C SER A 294 -12.13 13.79 27.30
N ALA A 295 -12.20 14.59 28.36
CA ALA A 295 -11.24 14.59 29.47
C ALA A 295 -11.17 13.28 30.28
N ALA A 296 -11.93 12.25 29.90
CA ALA A 296 -11.89 10.90 30.46
C ALA A 296 -11.35 9.83 29.48
N GLY A 297 -10.86 10.22 28.30
CA GLY A 297 -10.26 9.31 27.32
C GLY A 297 -11.22 8.68 26.31
N THR A 298 -12.44 9.21 26.16
CA THR A 298 -13.51 8.60 25.35
C THR A 298 -14.19 9.61 24.41
N SER A 299 -14.69 9.15 23.24
CA SER A 299 -15.37 9.99 22.24
C SER A 299 -16.88 9.72 22.18
N ASP A 300 -17.67 10.76 21.86
CA ASP A 300 -19.12 10.68 21.63
C ASP A 300 -19.49 10.16 20.23
N ILE A 301 -18.56 10.23 19.26
CA ILE A 301 -18.78 9.82 17.86
C ILE A 301 -17.56 9.05 17.34
N GLU A 302 -17.78 7.79 16.94
CA GLU A 302 -16.79 6.99 16.22
C GLU A 302 -17.04 7.08 14.69
N LEU A 303 -15.98 7.25 13.90
CA LEU A 303 -16.05 6.98 12.45
C LEU A 303 -16.04 5.47 12.20
N ARG A 304 -16.81 5.01 11.21
CA ARG A 304 -16.74 3.62 10.72
C ARG A 304 -15.45 3.37 9.94
N ASP A 305 -15.07 4.34 9.13
CA ASP A 305 -13.78 4.37 8.45
C ASP A 305 -12.82 5.22 9.29
N LYS A 306 -11.95 4.55 10.05
CA LYS A 306 -10.98 5.21 10.92
C LYS A 306 -9.93 5.99 10.14
N ASN A 307 -9.68 5.65 8.88
CA ASN A 307 -8.68 6.33 8.05
C ASN A 307 -9.15 7.72 7.61
N LEU A 308 -10.37 8.13 7.94
CA LEU A 308 -10.92 9.47 7.67
C LEU A 308 -10.86 10.44 8.86
N TYR A 309 -10.32 10.06 10.02
CA TYR A 309 -10.21 10.96 11.19
C TYR A 309 -9.37 12.23 10.91
N PHE A 310 -8.46 12.21 9.93
CA PHE A 310 -7.68 13.39 9.57
C PHE A 310 -8.55 14.54 9.01
N LEU A 311 -9.77 14.25 8.55
CA LEU A 311 -10.74 15.26 8.09
C LEU A 311 -11.39 16.07 9.22
N GLU A 312 -11.14 15.73 10.50
CA GLU A 312 -11.60 16.52 11.65
C GLU A 312 -10.98 17.92 11.72
N PHE A 313 -9.73 18.04 11.26
CA PHE A 313 -8.95 19.27 11.32
C PHE A 313 -8.48 19.69 9.90
N PRO A 314 -9.42 20.08 9.01
CA PRO A 314 -9.10 20.39 7.61
C PRO A 314 -8.23 21.64 7.53
N GLY A 315 -6.94 21.44 7.21
CA GLY A 315 -5.92 22.48 7.34
C GLY A 315 -6.28 23.75 6.57
N ASN A 316 -6.45 24.87 7.30
CA ASN A 316 -6.80 26.21 6.82
C ASN A 316 -8.16 26.36 6.09
N GLN A 317 -9.01 25.33 6.03
CA GLN A 317 -10.21 25.35 5.17
C GLN A 317 -11.50 25.61 5.97
N VAL A 318 -11.89 26.89 6.06
CA VAL A 318 -13.04 27.39 6.86
C VAL A 318 -14.41 26.90 6.37
N PHE A 319 -14.53 26.60 5.08
CA PHE A 319 -15.72 26.09 4.41
C PHE A 319 -15.33 24.82 3.65
N SER A 320 -16.02 23.70 3.88
CA SER A 320 -15.84 22.54 3.00
C SER A 320 -16.40 22.83 1.61
N TYR A 321 -15.91 22.10 0.60
CA TYR A 321 -16.49 22.12 -0.74
C TYR A 321 -17.98 21.73 -0.74
N TYR A 322 -18.37 20.81 0.14
CA TYR A 322 -19.73 20.28 0.22
C TYR A 322 -20.68 21.18 1.02
N ASP A 323 -20.20 21.94 2.02
CA ASP A 323 -20.95 23.00 2.72
C ASP A 323 -21.38 24.11 1.74
N VAL A 324 -20.44 24.65 0.97
CA VAL A 324 -20.70 25.69 -0.04
C VAL A 324 -21.67 25.18 -1.09
N LYS A 325 -21.49 23.94 -1.54
CA LYS A 325 -22.39 23.27 -2.48
C LYS A 325 -23.78 23.10 -1.86
N ASP A 326 -23.91 22.70 -0.60
CA ASP A 326 -25.16 22.57 0.16
C ASP A 326 -25.96 23.87 0.22
N VAL A 327 -25.31 25.00 0.55
CA VAL A 327 -25.94 26.32 0.54
C VAL A 327 -26.40 26.70 -0.88
N ASN A 328 -25.55 26.55 -1.90
CA ASN A 328 -25.87 26.92 -3.28
C ASN A 328 -27.07 26.13 -3.83
N ASP A 329 -27.13 24.83 -3.56
CA ASP A 329 -28.24 23.96 -3.94
C ASP A 329 -29.51 24.24 -3.15
N GLN A 330 -29.41 24.57 -1.86
CA GLN A 330 -30.57 24.86 -1.00
C GLN A 330 -31.23 26.20 -1.33
N TYR A 331 -30.43 27.24 -1.57
CA TYR A 331 -30.91 28.57 -1.97
C TYR A 331 -31.16 28.68 -3.49
N GLN A 332 -30.97 27.59 -4.25
CA GLN A 332 -31.18 27.51 -5.70
C GLN A 332 -30.40 28.60 -6.45
N CYS A 333 -29.12 28.79 -6.11
CA CYS A 333 -28.31 29.89 -6.64
C CYS A 333 -28.15 29.86 -8.17
N ALA A 334 -28.14 28.67 -8.79
CA ALA A 334 -28.18 28.49 -10.25
C ALA A 334 -29.60 28.50 -10.86
N GLY A 335 -30.65 28.72 -10.07
CA GLY A 335 -32.05 28.66 -10.51
C GLY A 335 -32.49 29.79 -11.46
N HIS A 336 -31.65 30.81 -11.63
CA HIS A 336 -31.83 31.87 -12.62
C HIS A 336 -31.15 31.56 -13.97
N CYS A 337 -30.36 30.49 -14.05
CA CYS A 337 -29.65 30.09 -15.26
C CYS A 337 -30.62 29.45 -16.27
N MET A 338 -30.74 30.03 -17.47
CA MET A 338 -31.67 29.51 -18.50
C MET A 338 -31.26 28.15 -19.07
N ALA A 339 -29.96 27.85 -19.10
CA ALA A 339 -29.39 26.58 -19.53
C ALA A 339 -28.12 26.28 -18.70
N PRO A 340 -28.25 25.77 -17.47
CA PRO A 340 -27.11 25.48 -16.61
C PRO A 340 -26.28 24.30 -17.17
N PRO A 341 -24.94 24.36 -17.14
CA PRO A 341 -24.09 23.26 -17.61
C PRO A 341 -24.19 22.01 -16.71
N VAL A 342 -23.95 20.84 -17.30
CA VAL A 342 -23.92 19.57 -16.56
C VAL A 342 -22.48 19.32 -16.09
N CYS A 343 -22.21 19.62 -14.83
CA CYS A 343 -20.91 19.38 -14.22
C CYS A 343 -20.71 17.89 -13.90
N GLN A 344 -19.53 17.39 -14.19
CA GLN A 344 -19.08 16.01 -13.98
C GLN A 344 -18.32 15.87 -12.65
N ASN A 345 -17.95 14.64 -12.28
CA ASN A 345 -16.91 14.35 -11.29
C ASN A 345 -17.05 15.04 -9.91
N GLY A 346 -18.29 15.31 -9.47
CA GLY A 346 -18.59 15.98 -8.21
C GLY A 346 -18.82 17.49 -8.30
N GLY A 347 -18.60 18.11 -9.46
CA GLY A 347 -18.84 19.54 -9.73
C GLY A 347 -20.27 20.03 -9.45
N TYR A 348 -20.45 21.34 -9.36
CA TYR A 348 -21.79 21.98 -9.27
C TYR A 348 -21.85 23.33 -9.98
N VAL A 349 -23.06 23.73 -10.39
CA VAL A 349 -23.29 25.03 -11.04
C VAL A 349 -23.40 26.13 -9.98
N ASN A 350 -22.54 27.15 -10.09
CA ASN A 350 -22.50 28.28 -9.17
C ASN A 350 -23.45 29.42 -9.60
N LYS A 351 -23.49 30.49 -8.80
CA LYS A 351 -24.32 31.70 -9.05
C LYS A 351 -23.96 32.50 -10.31
N HIS A 352 -22.89 32.13 -11.03
CA HIS A 352 -22.49 32.73 -12.31
C HIS A 352 -22.79 31.80 -13.49
N CYS A 353 -23.60 30.74 -13.28
CA CYS A 353 -23.97 29.73 -14.27
C CYS A 353 -22.79 28.93 -14.84
N GLN A 354 -21.68 28.86 -14.10
CA GLN A 354 -20.47 28.10 -14.43
C GLN A 354 -20.32 26.90 -13.51
N CYS A 355 -19.60 25.86 -13.94
CA CYS A 355 -19.23 24.75 -13.05
C CYS A 355 -18.09 25.17 -12.11
N THR A 356 -18.32 25.07 -10.80
CA THR A 356 -17.25 25.05 -9.78
C THR A 356 -16.80 23.61 -9.59
N CYS A 357 -15.53 23.33 -9.85
CA CYS A 357 -14.96 21.99 -9.78
C CYS A 357 -14.40 21.67 -8.39
N PRO A 358 -14.38 20.39 -7.99
CA PRO A 358 -13.67 19.96 -6.79
C PRO A 358 -12.16 20.18 -6.95
N GLU A 359 -11.44 20.27 -5.83
CA GLU A 359 -9.99 20.39 -5.84
C GLU A 359 -9.33 19.22 -6.59
N GLY A 360 -8.28 19.52 -7.36
CA GLY A 360 -7.62 18.56 -8.25
C GLY A 360 -8.28 18.36 -9.62
N LEU A 361 -9.46 18.95 -9.88
CA LEU A 361 -10.18 18.86 -11.15
C LEU A 361 -10.42 20.24 -11.79
N THR A 362 -10.55 20.27 -13.12
CA THR A 362 -10.68 21.48 -13.94
C THR A 362 -11.42 21.20 -15.25
N GLY A 363 -11.55 22.20 -16.13
CA GLY A 363 -12.34 22.16 -17.36
C GLY A 363 -13.69 22.89 -17.23
N SER A 364 -14.45 23.00 -18.33
CA SER A 364 -15.71 23.76 -18.33
C SER A 364 -16.87 23.01 -17.64
N PHE A 365 -16.69 21.71 -17.46
CA PHE A 365 -17.63 20.75 -16.88
C PHE A 365 -16.96 19.88 -15.80
N CYS A 366 -15.73 20.22 -15.35
CA CYS A 366 -14.92 19.41 -14.42
C CYS A 366 -14.46 18.06 -14.99
N GLU A 367 -14.21 18.05 -16.29
CA GLU A 367 -13.87 16.92 -17.15
C GLU A 367 -12.37 16.58 -17.23
N ALA A 368 -11.49 17.40 -16.63
CA ALA A 368 -10.03 17.26 -16.70
C ALA A 368 -9.37 17.24 -15.31
N VAL A 369 -8.21 16.60 -15.21
CA VAL A 369 -7.39 16.55 -13.99
C VAL A 369 -6.36 17.67 -13.98
N VAL A 370 -6.16 18.31 -12.82
CA VAL A 370 -5.08 19.29 -12.60
C VAL A 370 -3.78 18.55 -12.30
N THR A 371 -2.93 18.44 -13.31
CA THR A 371 -1.61 17.78 -13.27
C THR A 371 -0.63 18.51 -14.20
N ASP A 372 0.67 18.41 -13.96
CA ASP A 372 1.69 18.91 -14.89
C ASP A 372 1.79 18.02 -16.15
N ALA A 373 2.23 18.57 -17.27
CA ALA A 373 1.99 18.00 -18.61
C ALA A 373 2.69 16.66 -18.93
N ASP A 374 3.64 16.22 -18.11
CA ASP A 374 4.43 15.00 -18.30
C ASP A 374 4.12 13.88 -17.28
N CYS A 375 3.07 14.03 -16.46
CA CYS A 375 2.62 13.00 -15.52
C CYS A 375 1.12 13.15 -15.16
N GLY A 376 0.53 12.11 -14.56
CA GLY A 376 -0.88 12.14 -14.14
C GLY A 376 -1.88 11.82 -15.26
N GLY A 377 -3.15 12.22 -15.06
CA GLY A 377 -4.26 12.00 -16.00
C GLY A 377 -5.36 11.09 -15.46
N TYR A 378 -6.21 10.56 -16.34
CA TYR A 378 -7.23 9.57 -15.97
C TYR A 378 -6.73 8.15 -16.15
N ILE A 379 -7.14 7.27 -15.23
CA ILE A 379 -7.02 5.82 -15.36
C ILE A 379 -8.42 5.22 -15.23
N HIS A 380 -8.85 4.48 -16.24
CA HIS A 380 -10.17 3.87 -16.32
C HIS A 380 -10.03 2.35 -16.18
N LEU A 381 -10.39 1.80 -15.02
CA LEU A 381 -10.43 0.35 -14.81
C LEU A 381 -11.57 -0.24 -15.64
N GLN A 382 -11.26 -1.06 -16.64
CA GLN A 382 -12.26 -1.53 -17.60
C GLN A 382 -13.07 -2.73 -17.09
N THR A 383 -14.33 -2.81 -17.50
CA THR A 383 -14.99 -4.11 -17.69
C THR A 383 -14.38 -4.77 -18.91
N SER A 384 -13.94 -6.02 -18.77
CA SER A 384 -13.19 -6.75 -19.79
C SER A 384 -13.97 -6.92 -21.09
N ASP A 385 -13.27 -6.75 -22.22
CA ASP A 385 -13.77 -7.06 -23.55
C ASP A 385 -12.82 -8.07 -24.23
N ALA A 386 -13.41 -9.16 -24.73
CA ALA A 386 -12.84 -10.16 -25.64
C ALA A 386 -11.42 -10.76 -25.36
N ILE A 387 -11.46 -12.01 -24.86
CA ILE A 387 -10.67 -13.16 -25.36
C ILE A 387 -9.25 -13.36 -24.82
N PHE A 388 -8.29 -12.43 -24.89
CA PHE A 388 -6.89 -12.73 -24.49
C PHE A 388 -6.08 -11.62 -23.78
N GLU A 389 -6.64 -10.44 -23.49
CA GLU A 389 -5.95 -9.49 -22.61
C GLU A 389 -6.24 -9.75 -21.12
N ARG A 390 -5.20 -9.64 -20.29
CA ARG A 390 -5.28 -9.72 -18.81
C ARG A 390 -6.36 -8.77 -18.27
N GLU A 391 -6.97 -9.12 -17.14
CA GLU A 391 -7.59 -8.10 -16.28
C GLU A 391 -6.47 -7.14 -15.85
N LYS A 392 -6.32 -6.02 -16.57
CA LYS A 392 -5.18 -5.09 -16.41
C LYS A 392 -5.28 -4.38 -15.06
N VAL A 393 -4.71 -5.02 -14.04
CA VAL A 393 -4.22 -4.38 -12.80
C VAL A 393 -3.44 -3.14 -13.23
N ALA A 394 -3.98 -1.97 -12.92
CA ALA A 394 -3.40 -0.72 -13.40
C ALA A 394 -2.28 -0.32 -12.43
N PHE A 395 -1.06 -0.16 -12.94
CA PHE A 395 0.07 0.32 -12.14
C PHE A 395 0.24 1.83 -12.30
N ILE A 396 0.59 2.51 -11.22
CA ILE A 396 1.09 3.89 -11.23
C ILE A 396 2.47 3.89 -10.57
N THR A 397 3.46 4.43 -11.27
CA THR A 397 4.76 4.75 -10.69
C THR A 397 4.96 6.26 -10.61
N SER A 398 5.80 6.71 -9.68
CA SER A 398 6.33 8.08 -9.71
C SER A 398 7.25 8.26 -10.92
N PRO A 399 7.41 9.48 -11.46
CA PRO A 399 8.45 9.78 -12.44
C PRO A 399 9.83 9.32 -11.93
N ASN A 400 10.61 8.70 -12.81
CA ASN A 400 11.94 8.10 -12.55
C ASN A 400 11.98 6.87 -11.61
N TYR A 401 10.85 6.27 -11.23
CA TYR A 401 10.87 5.05 -10.41
C TYR A 401 11.58 3.87 -11.11
N PRO A 402 12.44 3.08 -10.41
CA PRO A 402 12.92 3.28 -9.04
C PRO A 402 14.07 4.29 -8.99
N GLY A 403 13.82 5.48 -8.44
CA GLY A 403 14.75 6.61 -8.53
C GLY A 403 14.14 7.93 -8.04
N PRO A 404 14.96 8.99 -7.90
CA PRO A 404 14.57 10.21 -7.21
C PRO A 404 13.43 10.96 -7.90
N ILE A 405 12.38 11.22 -7.13
CA ILE A 405 11.21 12.00 -7.55
C ILE A 405 11.63 13.42 -7.94
N GLY A 406 11.25 13.85 -9.15
CA GLY A 406 11.46 15.22 -9.61
C GLY A 406 10.77 16.25 -8.70
N VAL A 407 11.55 17.22 -8.21
CA VAL A 407 11.05 18.35 -7.41
C VAL A 407 10.28 19.37 -8.27
N GLY A 408 9.39 20.14 -7.65
CA GLY A 408 8.65 21.20 -8.31
C GLY A 408 7.50 20.76 -9.21
N LYS A 409 6.98 19.53 -9.06
CA LYS A 409 5.86 18.98 -9.85
C LYS A 409 4.61 18.69 -9.02
N ILE A 410 3.46 18.68 -9.67
CA ILE A 410 2.19 18.11 -9.18
C ILE A 410 1.76 17.06 -10.21
N CYS A 411 1.99 15.80 -9.89
CA CYS A 411 1.50 14.67 -10.66
C CYS A 411 0.21 14.16 -10.00
N ARG A 412 -0.90 14.18 -10.73
CA ARG A 412 -2.21 13.78 -10.21
C ARG A 412 -2.91 12.80 -11.14
N TRP A 413 -3.26 11.64 -10.60
CA TRP A 413 -3.97 10.59 -11.31
C TRP A 413 -5.39 10.44 -10.75
N ALA A 414 -6.40 10.43 -11.61
CA ALA A 414 -7.79 10.15 -11.26
C ALA A 414 -8.16 8.74 -11.74
N ILE A 415 -8.13 7.79 -10.81
CA ILE A 415 -8.52 6.40 -11.04
C ILE A 415 -10.05 6.31 -10.95
N THR A 416 -10.67 5.59 -11.87
CA THR A 416 -12.14 5.47 -11.98
C THR A 416 -12.58 4.03 -12.25
N ALA A 417 -13.75 3.67 -11.70
CA ALA A 417 -14.33 2.32 -11.82
C ALA A 417 -15.75 2.31 -12.46
N PRO A 418 -16.14 1.18 -13.07
CA PRO A 418 -17.46 0.99 -13.67
C PRO A 418 -18.56 0.83 -12.61
N GLU A 419 -19.83 0.91 -13.02
CA GLU A 419 -20.96 0.85 -12.10
C GLU A 419 -21.06 -0.51 -11.38
N GLY A 420 -21.36 -0.50 -10.07
CA GLY A 420 -21.36 -1.68 -9.21
C GLY A 420 -19.98 -2.16 -8.75
N TYR A 421 -18.91 -1.41 -9.02
CA TYR A 421 -17.54 -1.69 -8.55
C TYR A 421 -17.02 -0.56 -7.65
N ILE A 422 -16.03 -0.91 -6.82
CA ILE A 422 -15.22 -0.02 -5.99
C ILE A 422 -13.76 -0.09 -6.43
N ILE A 423 -13.02 1.00 -6.30
CA ILE A 423 -11.57 0.98 -6.50
C ILE A 423 -10.87 0.56 -5.21
N LYS A 424 -9.94 -0.38 -5.34
CA LYS A 424 -8.92 -0.74 -4.37
C LYS A 424 -7.56 -0.30 -4.89
N MET A 425 -6.75 0.28 -4.02
CA MET A 425 -5.35 0.59 -4.25
C MET A 425 -4.50 -0.25 -3.29
N THR A 426 -3.38 -0.76 -3.76
CA THR A 426 -2.32 -1.36 -2.95
C THR A 426 -1.01 -0.61 -3.20
N VAL A 427 -0.22 -0.41 -2.15
CA VAL A 427 1.17 0.04 -2.24
C VAL A 427 2.05 -1.18 -2.53
N ASP A 428 2.64 -1.27 -3.74
CA ASP A 428 3.68 -2.27 -4.02
C ASP A 428 5.00 -1.86 -3.39
N ASP A 429 5.33 -0.57 -3.50
CA ASP A 429 6.54 0.06 -2.98
C ASP A 429 6.27 1.57 -2.84
N LEU A 430 6.65 2.18 -1.73
CA LEU A 430 6.58 3.62 -1.54
C LEU A 430 7.76 4.08 -0.69
N HIS A 431 8.58 4.93 -1.27
CA HIS A 431 9.80 5.52 -0.74
C HIS A 431 9.71 7.05 -0.87
N MET A 432 8.98 7.68 0.05
CA MET A 432 8.67 9.12 0.03
C MET A 432 9.47 9.89 1.08
N ALA A 433 10.28 10.86 0.64
CA ALA A 433 11.27 11.52 1.48
C ALA A 433 10.71 12.11 2.79
N TYR A 434 11.40 11.79 3.89
CA TYR A 434 11.07 12.17 5.26
C TYR A 434 12.36 12.38 6.07
N ASN A 435 12.25 12.97 7.25
CA ASN A 435 13.33 12.95 8.23
C ASN A 435 13.15 11.75 9.18
N PRO A 436 14.12 10.81 9.28
CA PRO A 436 13.99 9.65 10.17
C PRO A 436 13.98 10.05 11.66
N ASP A 437 14.79 11.03 12.06
CA ASP A 437 14.96 11.42 13.48
C ASP A 437 13.71 12.08 14.10
N THR A 438 12.86 12.69 13.28
CA THR A 438 11.68 13.45 13.71
C THR A 438 10.37 12.98 13.06
N LEU A 439 10.43 11.91 12.26
CA LEU A 439 9.32 11.36 11.45
C LEU A 439 8.59 12.39 10.57
N ARG A 440 9.27 13.50 10.25
CA ARG A 440 8.68 14.62 9.52
C ARG A 440 8.75 14.38 8.02
N CYS A 441 7.60 14.12 7.40
CA CYS A 441 7.47 14.11 5.94
C CYS A 441 8.07 15.38 5.31
N TYR A 442 8.83 15.20 4.22
CA TYR A 442 9.23 16.27 3.34
C TYR A 442 8.32 16.28 2.11
N HIS A 443 8.24 15.14 1.43
CA HIS A 443 7.28 14.90 0.35
C HIS A 443 6.18 13.97 0.86
N TRP A 444 4.99 14.03 0.23
CA TRP A 444 3.88 13.13 0.55
C TRP A 444 3.14 12.67 -0.69
N LEU A 445 2.66 11.43 -0.64
CA LEU A 445 1.62 10.94 -1.52
C LEU A 445 0.27 11.21 -0.83
N GLU A 446 -0.61 11.97 -1.47
CA GLU A 446 -1.96 12.23 -0.98
C GLU A 446 -2.98 11.36 -1.73
N ILE A 447 -3.68 10.50 -1.00
CA ILE A 447 -4.68 9.57 -1.53
C ILE A 447 -6.09 10.06 -1.14
N GLN A 448 -6.79 10.67 -2.09
CA GLN A 448 -8.19 11.10 -1.96
C GLN A 448 -9.10 9.93 -2.38
N TYR A 449 -9.46 9.09 -1.42
CA TYR A 449 -10.35 7.94 -1.61
C TYR A 449 -11.79 8.19 -1.12
N ASN A 450 -12.04 9.29 -0.41
CA ASN A 450 -13.38 9.75 -0.05
C ASN A 450 -13.93 10.73 -1.11
N LEU A 451 -14.47 11.88 -0.72
CA LEU A 451 -15.18 12.75 -1.65
C LEU A 451 -14.21 13.59 -2.48
N PRO A 452 -14.39 13.70 -3.82
CA PRO A 452 -13.63 14.65 -4.62
C PRO A 452 -13.80 16.08 -4.07
N GLY A 453 -12.70 16.79 -3.84
CA GLY A 453 -12.70 18.12 -3.21
C GLY A 453 -12.67 18.11 -1.67
N GLN A 454 -12.41 16.97 -1.04
CA GLN A 454 -11.81 16.90 0.29
C GLN A 454 -10.31 16.61 0.18
N GLN A 455 -9.55 16.93 1.23
CA GLN A 455 -8.15 16.51 1.36
C GLN A 455 -8.04 14.98 1.45
N GLY A 456 -6.97 14.42 0.91
CA GLY A 456 -6.68 12.98 0.98
C GLY A 456 -5.81 12.61 2.17
N ILE A 457 -5.75 11.32 2.49
CA ILE A 457 -4.82 10.84 3.51
C ILE A 457 -3.40 10.94 2.96
N ARG A 458 -2.46 11.46 3.76
CA ARG A 458 -1.07 11.65 3.35
C ARG A 458 -0.19 10.50 3.84
N ARG A 459 0.72 10.06 2.98
CA ARG A 459 1.73 9.01 3.23
C ARG A 459 3.12 9.52 2.89
N CYS A 460 4.07 9.22 3.77
CA CYS A 460 5.50 9.44 3.57
C CYS A 460 6.29 8.36 4.32
N GLY A 461 7.61 8.33 4.15
CA GLY A 461 8.45 7.24 4.63
C GLY A 461 8.45 6.07 3.66
N ASP A 462 8.78 4.91 4.20
CA ASP A 462 8.97 3.67 3.46
C ASP A 462 7.83 2.69 3.80
N ILE A 463 7.00 2.31 2.82
CA ILE A 463 5.73 1.59 3.02
C ILE A 463 5.53 0.54 1.91
N VAL A 464 5.15 -0.68 2.29
CA VAL A 464 4.79 -1.79 1.39
C VAL A 464 3.52 -2.46 1.90
N GLY A 465 2.65 -2.91 1.00
CA GLY A 465 1.47 -3.75 1.31
C GLY A 465 0.24 -3.02 1.86
N GLU A 466 0.30 -1.71 2.14
CA GLU A 466 -0.88 -0.95 2.57
C GLU A 466 -1.97 -0.97 1.49
N THR A 467 -3.21 -1.28 1.88
CA THR A 467 -4.37 -1.26 0.97
C THR A 467 -5.40 -0.21 1.38
N ILE A 468 -5.97 0.49 0.40
CA ILE A 468 -6.99 1.53 0.59
C ILE A 468 -8.15 1.29 -0.37
N LEU A 469 -9.37 1.21 0.17
CA LEU A 469 -10.60 1.19 -0.60
C LEU A 469 -11.18 2.61 -0.74
N THR A 470 -11.70 2.95 -1.91
CA THR A 470 -12.64 4.08 -2.10
C THR A 470 -13.78 4.06 -1.09
N SER A 471 -14.39 5.21 -0.78
CA SER A 471 -15.45 5.31 0.24
C SER A 471 -16.86 4.96 -0.26
N VAL A 472 -17.78 4.84 0.70
CA VAL A 472 -19.21 4.52 0.53
C VAL A 472 -19.99 5.52 -0.36
N ASP A 473 -19.53 6.76 -0.50
CA ASP A 473 -20.18 7.79 -1.33
C ASP A 473 -19.34 8.26 -2.53
N SER A 474 -18.09 7.80 -2.64
CA SER A 474 -17.28 7.91 -3.87
C SER A 474 -16.70 6.55 -4.30
N PRO A 475 -17.52 5.49 -4.44
CA PRO A 475 -17.03 4.14 -4.74
C PRO A 475 -16.21 4.07 -6.05
N ARG A 476 -16.49 4.96 -7.00
CA ARG A 476 -15.99 4.87 -8.38
C ARG A 476 -14.94 5.90 -8.76
N MET A 477 -14.38 6.63 -7.79
CA MET A 477 -13.32 7.61 -8.04
C MET A 477 -12.35 7.71 -6.87
N MET A 478 -11.06 7.54 -7.17
CA MET A 478 -9.95 7.81 -6.26
C MET A 478 -8.97 8.76 -6.97
N ILE A 479 -8.50 9.79 -6.29
CA ILE A 479 -7.49 10.72 -6.83
C ILE A 479 -6.21 10.57 -6.01
N VAL A 480 -5.12 10.21 -6.69
CA VAL A 480 -3.78 10.12 -6.08
C VAL A 480 -2.97 11.31 -6.55
N THR A 481 -2.39 12.06 -5.62
CA THR A 481 -1.61 13.28 -5.87
C THR A 481 -0.22 13.17 -5.27
N MET A 482 0.81 13.38 -6.09
CA MET A 482 2.19 13.59 -5.67
C MET A 482 2.53 15.07 -5.88
N ASP A 483 2.69 15.82 -4.79
CA ASP A 483 3.08 17.25 -4.82
C ASP A 483 4.51 17.41 -4.28
N THR A 484 5.42 17.86 -5.15
CA THR A 484 6.80 18.21 -4.82
C THR A 484 7.10 19.71 -4.99
N LYS A 485 6.07 20.54 -5.19
CA LYS A 485 6.20 22.02 -5.20
C LYS A 485 6.32 22.57 -3.79
N LEU A 486 5.65 21.97 -2.81
CA LEU A 486 5.65 22.45 -1.41
C LEU A 486 6.93 22.17 -0.62
N ALA A 487 7.80 21.26 -1.08
CA ALA A 487 9.05 20.90 -0.40
C ALA A 487 10.27 20.73 -1.33
N GLY A 488 10.19 21.23 -2.56
CA GLY A 488 11.13 20.97 -3.67
C GLY A 488 12.58 21.47 -3.54
N GLY A 489 13.06 21.73 -2.33
CA GLY A 489 14.46 21.96 -1.97
C GLY A 489 15.00 20.93 -0.96
N ARG A 490 14.37 19.76 -0.85
CA ARG A 490 14.81 18.63 0.00
C ARG A 490 15.04 17.38 -0.85
N VAL A 491 15.94 16.52 -0.39
CA VAL A 491 16.32 15.27 -1.06
C VAL A 491 15.09 14.41 -1.37
N ALA A 492 15.06 13.79 -2.55
CA ALA A 492 14.01 12.85 -2.96
C ALA A 492 14.50 11.40 -2.83
N HIS A 493 13.60 10.51 -2.38
CA HIS A 493 13.84 9.07 -2.25
C HIS A 493 13.37 8.33 -3.52
N LYS A 494 13.51 7.00 -3.57
CA LYS A 494 13.28 6.11 -4.76
C LYS A 494 11.91 6.22 -5.44
N GLY A 495 10.93 6.92 -4.87
CA GLY A 495 9.64 7.15 -5.51
C GLY A 495 8.53 6.24 -5.00
N PHE A 496 7.65 5.78 -5.86
CA PHE A 496 6.64 4.77 -5.51
C PHE A 496 6.18 3.96 -6.72
N ARG A 497 5.64 2.78 -6.42
CA ARG A 497 4.83 1.93 -7.28
C ARG A 497 3.54 1.53 -6.53
N LEU A 498 2.42 1.77 -7.18
CA LEU A 498 1.07 1.45 -6.70
C LEU A 498 0.38 0.56 -7.71
N HIS A 499 -0.51 -0.31 -7.27
CA HIS A 499 -1.42 -1.04 -8.16
C HIS A 499 -2.89 -0.84 -7.78
N PHE A 500 -3.76 -0.90 -8.79
CA PHE A 500 -5.19 -0.62 -8.64
C PHE A 500 -6.03 -1.76 -9.21
N GLU A 501 -6.99 -2.20 -8.39
CA GLU A 501 -7.94 -3.26 -8.68
C GLU A 501 -9.38 -2.73 -8.60
N LYS A 502 -10.31 -3.47 -9.21
CA LYS A 502 -11.76 -3.26 -9.09
C LYS A 502 -12.34 -4.38 -8.22
N GLU A 503 -12.92 -4.04 -7.08
CA GLU A 503 -13.72 -4.99 -6.29
C GLU A 503 -15.20 -4.70 -6.48
N LYS A 504 -16.09 -5.65 -6.18
CA LYS A 504 -17.54 -5.45 -6.32
C LYS A 504 -18.10 -4.66 -5.14
N GLU A 505 -18.97 -3.68 -5.38
CA GLU A 505 -19.48 -2.80 -4.30
C GLU A 505 -20.26 -3.55 -3.22
N VAL A 506 -20.91 -4.66 -3.57
CA VAL A 506 -21.58 -5.54 -2.60
C VAL A 506 -20.61 -6.13 -1.57
N CYS A 507 -19.34 -6.35 -1.93
CA CYS A 507 -18.33 -6.97 -1.07
C CYS A 507 -17.72 -6.00 -0.04
N ARG A 508 -17.80 -4.69 -0.29
CA ARG A 508 -17.22 -3.58 0.49
C ARG A 508 -17.21 -3.74 2.02
N ASN A 509 -18.33 -4.15 2.61
CA ASN A 509 -18.52 -4.27 4.06
C ASN A 509 -18.78 -5.73 4.49
N HIS A 510 -18.66 -6.65 3.54
CA HIS A 510 -19.05 -8.05 3.65
C HIS A 510 -17.79 -8.90 3.57
N ALA A 511 -16.93 -8.72 4.58
CA ALA A 511 -15.69 -9.44 4.72
C ALA A 511 -15.95 -10.94 4.84
N CYS A 512 -15.73 -11.65 3.73
CA CYS A 512 -15.25 -13.01 3.76
C CYS A 512 -13.86 -12.98 4.42
N LEU A 513 -13.69 -13.68 5.53
CA LEU A 513 -12.50 -13.56 6.37
C LEU A 513 -11.33 -14.38 5.80
N TYR A 514 -11.60 -15.65 5.47
CA TYR A 514 -10.67 -16.55 4.79
C TYR A 514 -11.30 -17.06 3.50
N GLY A 515 -11.57 -16.14 2.58
CA GLY A 515 -12.30 -16.41 1.36
C GLY A 515 -12.55 -15.16 0.54
N VAL A 516 -13.07 -15.34 -0.66
CA VAL A 516 -13.34 -14.26 -1.62
C VAL A 516 -14.83 -14.06 -1.81
N CYS A 517 -15.25 -12.79 -1.83
CA CYS A 517 -16.64 -12.40 -1.99
C CYS A 517 -17.05 -12.47 -3.46
N VAL A 518 -18.05 -13.32 -3.75
CA VAL A 518 -18.66 -13.45 -5.07
C VAL A 518 -20.07 -12.85 -5.01
N PRO A 519 -20.41 -11.88 -5.88
CA PRO A 519 -21.78 -11.37 -5.99
C PRO A 519 -22.74 -12.47 -6.45
N ASP A 520 -23.97 -12.47 -5.92
CA ASP A 520 -25.00 -13.36 -6.44
C ASP A 520 -25.40 -12.94 -7.87
N THR A 521 -25.48 -13.92 -8.79
CA THR A 521 -25.74 -13.68 -10.22
C THR A 521 -27.23 -13.49 -10.54
N PHE A 522 -28.12 -13.92 -9.63
CA PHE A 522 -29.58 -13.81 -9.75
C PHE A 522 -30.12 -12.61 -8.96
N ASN A 523 -29.47 -12.24 -7.85
CA ASN A 523 -29.95 -11.23 -6.91
C ASN A 523 -28.87 -10.17 -6.63
N ALA A 524 -28.83 -9.12 -7.45
CA ALA A 524 -27.74 -8.12 -7.52
C ALA A 524 -27.53 -7.22 -6.28
N CYS A 525 -28.10 -7.56 -5.12
CA CYS A 525 -27.82 -6.95 -3.81
C CYS A 525 -27.25 -7.96 -2.79
N GLU A 526 -27.11 -9.22 -3.17
CA GLU A 526 -26.62 -10.32 -2.33
C GLU A 526 -25.22 -10.76 -2.78
N TYR A 527 -24.54 -11.48 -1.89
CA TYR A 527 -23.20 -12.00 -2.08
C TYR A 527 -23.09 -13.33 -1.33
N ARG A 528 -22.09 -14.13 -1.72
CA ARG A 528 -21.67 -15.34 -1.02
C ARG A 528 -20.15 -15.33 -0.87
N CYS A 529 -19.65 -15.98 0.18
CA CYS A 529 -18.22 -16.17 0.36
C CYS A 529 -17.79 -17.52 -0.22
N VAL A 530 -16.76 -17.52 -1.06
CA VAL A 530 -16.06 -18.72 -1.51
C VAL A 530 -14.83 -18.89 -0.64
N CYS A 531 -14.80 -19.92 0.19
CA CYS A 531 -13.79 -20.07 1.22
C CYS A 531 -12.46 -20.58 0.66
N GLN A 532 -11.37 -20.13 1.28
CA GLN A 532 -10.05 -20.73 1.11
C GLN A 532 -10.06 -22.15 1.69
N SER A 533 -9.18 -23.00 1.20
CA SER A 533 -9.08 -24.40 1.64
C SER A 533 -8.85 -24.48 3.15
N GLY A 534 -9.73 -25.19 3.86
CA GLY A 534 -9.69 -25.35 5.32
C GLY A 534 -10.66 -24.47 6.12
N TYR A 535 -11.44 -23.61 5.46
CA TYR A 535 -12.41 -22.71 6.11
C TYR A 535 -13.85 -22.95 5.64
N GLU A 536 -14.82 -22.67 6.52
CA GLU A 536 -16.26 -22.79 6.26
C GLU A 536 -17.09 -21.68 6.93
N GLY A 537 -18.41 -21.73 6.73
CA GLY A 537 -19.39 -20.75 7.22
C GLY A 537 -19.68 -19.61 6.23
N ASP A 538 -20.81 -18.92 6.41
CA ASP A 538 -21.33 -17.87 5.50
C ASP A 538 -20.35 -16.70 5.25
N LYS A 539 -19.31 -16.58 6.07
CA LYS A 539 -18.24 -15.57 5.98
C LYS A 539 -16.84 -16.17 5.90
N CYS A 540 -16.72 -17.49 5.76
CA CYS A 540 -15.45 -18.20 5.85
C CYS A 540 -14.70 -17.80 7.13
N ASP A 541 -15.39 -17.93 8.27
CA ASP A 541 -14.95 -17.47 9.60
C ASP A 541 -14.69 -18.62 10.58
N GLN A 542 -14.95 -19.86 10.15
CA GLN A 542 -14.80 -21.08 10.92
C GLN A 542 -13.72 -21.97 10.29
N VAL A 543 -12.88 -22.57 11.12
CA VAL A 543 -11.84 -23.54 10.69
C VAL A 543 -12.46 -24.93 10.68
N ILE A 544 -12.31 -25.65 9.57
CA ILE A 544 -12.76 -27.03 9.44
C ILE A 544 -11.92 -27.91 10.40
N PRO A 545 -12.51 -28.75 11.28
CA PRO A 545 -11.81 -29.29 12.45
C PRO A 545 -10.50 -30.04 12.21
N ASP A 546 -10.39 -30.77 11.10
CA ASP A 546 -9.23 -31.60 10.74
C ASP A 546 -8.40 -31.02 9.57
N ALA A 547 -8.59 -29.73 9.24
CA ALA A 547 -7.95 -29.13 8.07
C ALA A 547 -6.51 -28.65 8.31
N THR A 548 -5.67 -28.85 7.29
CA THR A 548 -4.41 -28.10 7.13
C THR A 548 -4.71 -26.65 6.75
N LEU A 549 -4.17 -25.69 7.50
CA LEU A 549 -4.23 -24.26 7.17
C LEU A 549 -2.84 -23.78 6.73
N LYS A 550 -2.78 -22.85 5.79
CA LYS A 550 -1.50 -22.34 5.26
C LYS A 550 -1.52 -20.84 5.03
N CYS A 551 -0.35 -20.22 5.14
CA CYS A 551 -0.04 -18.88 4.67
C CYS A 551 1.15 -18.95 3.72
N THR A 552 0.93 -18.71 2.43
CA THR A 552 2.01 -18.46 1.45
C THR A 552 2.39 -16.98 1.37
N PHE A 553 1.56 -16.09 1.91
CA PHE A 553 1.62 -14.62 1.73
C PHE A 553 1.46 -14.14 0.28
N GLU A 554 1.13 -15.06 -0.65
CA GLU A 554 0.85 -14.73 -2.04
C GLU A 554 -0.54 -14.15 -2.27
N ARG A 555 -0.79 -13.73 -3.51
CA ARG A 555 -1.94 -12.89 -3.87
C ARG A 555 -3.27 -13.55 -3.50
N PHE A 556 -4.19 -12.74 -2.99
CA PHE A 556 -5.56 -13.09 -2.59
C PHE A 556 -5.72 -14.12 -1.45
N GLU A 557 -4.65 -14.71 -0.92
CA GLU A 557 -4.72 -15.47 0.34
C GLU A 557 -4.85 -14.53 1.55
N LYS A 558 -5.57 -14.96 2.60
CA LYS A 558 -5.49 -14.29 3.91
C LYS A 558 -4.87 -15.26 4.92
N CYS A 559 -3.73 -14.87 5.49
CA CYS A 559 -3.10 -15.65 6.54
C CYS A 559 -3.97 -15.72 7.80
N PHE A 560 -3.97 -16.87 8.49
CA PHE A 560 -4.63 -17.03 9.79
C PHE A 560 -3.92 -16.30 10.94
N PHE A 561 -2.70 -15.81 10.71
CA PHE A 561 -2.04 -14.81 11.54
C PHE A 561 -2.31 -13.40 11.00
N ASP A 562 -2.52 -12.44 11.91
CA ASP A 562 -2.72 -11.01 11.60
C ASP A 562 -2.00 -10.14 12.67
N ASN A 563 -1.77 -8.87 12.39
CA ASN A 563 -1.14 -7.91 13.32
C ASN A 563 -2.11 -7.49 14.45
N ILE A 564 -1.61 -7.13 15.65
CA ILE A 564 -2.45 -6.90 16.83
C ILE A 564 -2.14 -5.59 17.61
N GLN A 565 -2.78 -4.50 17.16
CA GLN A 565 -2.66 -3.09 17.62
C GLN A 565 -2.79 -2.80 19.14
N GLU A 566 -3.14 -3.77 19.99
CA GLU A 566 -3.21 -3.60 21.45
C GLU A 566 -1.92 -4.02 22.17
N VAL A 567 -0.94 -4.63 21.47
CA VAL A 567 0.21 -5.30 22.10
C VAL A 567 1.55 -5.02 21.40
N ASP A 568 1.57 -4.66 20.13
CA ASP A 568 2.78 -4.38 19.34
C ASP A 568 3.29 -2.92 19.49
N ASP A 569 4.59 -2.69 19.26
CA ASP A 569 5.16 -1.33 19.09
C ASP A 569 5.29 -0.97 17.60
N PHE A 570 5.35 -1.99 16.72
CA PHE A 570 5.31 -1.87 15.27
C PHE A 570 4.74 -3.14 14.63
N GLN A 571 4.26 -3.03 13.39
CA GLN A 571 3.57 -4.12 12.70
C GLN A 571 4.51 -4.86 11.75
N TRP A 572 4.25 -6.17 11.55
CA TRP A 572 4.87 -6.95 10.48
C TRP A 572 4.33 -6.49 9.11
N GLY A 573 5.22 -6.27 8.16
CA GLY A 573 4.91 -5.92 6.77
C GLY A 573 5.02 -7.13 5.83
N LEU A 574 4.50 -6.98 4.61
CA LEU A 574 4.73 -7.92 3.52
C LEU A 574 6.00 -7.52 2.75
N GLY A 575 6.93 -8.46 2.60
CA GLY A 575 8.12 -8.30 1.75
C GLY A 575 7.82 -8.69 0.30
N PHE A 576 8.63 -8.16 -0.62
CA PHE A 576 8.61 -8.57 -2.02
C PHE A 576 10.05 -8.80 -2.50
N ARG A 577 10.44 -10.07 -2.59
CA ARG A 577 11.81 -10.57 -2.82
C ARG A 577 12.83 -10.17 -1.74
N HIS A 578 12.99 -8.90 -1.40
CA HIS A 578 13.93 -8.43 -0.37
C HIS A 578 13.25 -7.53 0.67
N THR A 579 13.94 -7.31 1.80
CA THR A 579 13.55 -6.29 2.80
C THR A 579 14.03 -4.90 2.38
N ILE A 580 13.62 -3.85 3.10
CA ILE A 580 13.84 -2.45 2.68
C ILE A 580 15.25 -1.97 3.06
N SER A 581 15.74 -2.38 4.23
CA SER A 581 17.11 -2.12 4.67
C SER A 581 18.14 -3.02 3.94
N VAL A 582 19.39 -2.55 3.84
CA VAL A 582 20.42 -3.17 2.99
C VAL A 582 21.45 -3.91 3.86
N GLY A 583 21.69 -5.20 3.55
CA GLY A 583 22.59 -6.06 4.33
C GLY A 583 21.88 -6.77 5.50
N THR A 584 20.55 -6.85 5.43
CA THR A 584 19.62 -7.42 6.41
C THR A 584 18.60 -8.28 5.68
N GLY A 585 17.93 -9.19 6.40
CA GLY A 585 16.85 -10.02 5.85
C GLY A 585 17.25 -11.00 4.74
N PRO A 586 16.25 -11.66 4.11
CA PRO A 586 16.47 -12.52 2.95
C PRO A 586 16.61 -11.72 1.63
N GLU A 587 17.36 -12.25 0.66
CA GLU A 587 17.49 -11.66 -0.69
C GLU A 587 16.37 -12.06 -1.68
N ASP A 588 15.67 -13.17 -1.42
CA ASP A 588 14.46 -13.60 -2.15
C ASP A 588 13.45 -14.26 -1.18
N ALA A 589 12.21 -14.50 -1.59
CA ALA A 589 11.24 -15.29 -0.81
C ALA A 589 11.73 -16.74 -0.57
N PHE A 590 11.19 -17.45 0.42
CA PHE A 590 11.55 -18.88 0.59
C PHE A 590 10.91 -19.70 -0.53
N ARG A 591 9.65 -19.39 -0.84
CA ARG A 591 8.96 -19.78 -2.07
C ARG A 591 8.08 -18.62 -2.49
N GLY A 592 7.98 -18.34 -3.79
CA GLY A 592 7.07 -17.31 -4.28
C GLY A 592 7.76 -16.05 -4.81
N GLU A 593 7.10 -14.91 -4.62
CA GLU A 593 7.68 -13.57 -4.66
C GLU A 593 7.55 -12.83 -3.30
N ARG A 594 6.74 -13.34 -2.36
CA ARG A 594 6.32 -12.66 -1.13
C ARG A 594 6.61 -13.44 0.14
N PHE A 595 6.74 -12.72 1.24
CA PHE A 595 6.90 -13.26 2.59
C PHE A 595 6.44 -12.20 3.61
N LEU A 596 6.44 -12.53 4.90
CA LEU A 596 6.14 -11.59 5.97
C LEU A 596 7.42 -11.21 6.74
N PHE A 597 7.63 -9.94 7.07
CA PHE A 597 8.83 -9.51 7.79
C PHE A 597 8.59 -8.38 8.80
N ALA A 598 9.48 -8.29 9.78
CA ALA A 598 9.57 -7.21 10.75
C ALA A 598 10.81 -6.35 10.40
N GLU A 599 10.58 -5.22 9.72
CA GLU A 599 11.60 -4.21 9.41
C GLU A 599 12.12 -3.57 10.70
N MET A 600 13.38 -3.81 11.06
CA MET A 600 13.94 -3.32 12.33
C MET A 600 14.77 -2.03 12.20
N SER A 601 14.84 -1.42 11.02
CA SER A 601 15.55 -0.16 10.83
C SER A 601 14.75 1.08 11.31
N LEU A 602 15.26 2.28 11.05
CA LEU A 602 14.71 3.52 11.60
C LEU A 602 13.24 3.74 11.15
N PRO A 603 12.29 3.94 12.08
CA PRO A 603 12.50 4.57 13.39
C PRO A 603 12.52 3.62 14.61
N ARG A 604 12.73 2.31 14.44
CA ARG A 604 12.72 1.39 15.59
C ARG A 604 13.81 1.74 16.62
N VAL A 605 13.52 1.47 17.89
CA VAL A 605 14.49 1.54 18.99
C VAL A 605 14.76 0.15 19.57
N PRO A 606 15.90 -0.08 20.24
CA PRO A 606 16.24 -1.39 20.79
C PRO A 606 15.22 -1.90 21.81
N GLY A 607 14.65 -3.08 21.56
CA GLY A 607 13.62 -3.70 22.39
C GLY A 607 12.17 -3.45 21.95
N ASP A 608 11.93 -2.69 20.87
CA ASP A 608 10.63 -2.66 20.18
C ASP A 608 10.21 -4.08 19.77
N ARG A 609 8.92 -4.40 19.89
CA ARG A 609 8.35 -5.71 19.51
C ARG A 609 7.31 -5.60 18.40
N ALA A 610 7.41 -6.50 17.42
CA ALA A 610 6.37 -6.73 16.42
C ALA A 610 5.69 -8.08 16.66
N VAL A 611 4.35 -8.09 16.70
CA VAL A 611 3.57 -9.28 17.07
C VAL A 611 2.46 -9.56 16.07
N ILE A 612 2.50 -10.75 15.47
CA ILE A 612 1.35 -11.35 14.80
C ILE A 612 0.75 -12.44 15.68
N GLN A 613 -0.57 -12.60 15.61
CA GLN A 613 -1.30 -13.61 16.37
C GLN A 613 -2.35 -14.29 15.49
N THR A 614 -2.63 -15.56 15.75
CA THR A 614 -3.78 -16.27 15.18
C THR A 614 -5.08 -15.51 15.44
N THR A 615 -5.84 -15.22 14.38
CA THR A 615 -7.13 -14.50 14.44
C THR A 615 -8.35 -15.43 14.35
N VAL A 616 -8.15 -16.71 14.04
CA VAL A 616 -9.16 -17.79 14.17
C VAL A 616 -8.95 -18.63 15.43
N PRO A 617 -10.01 -19.23 15.99
CA PRO A 617 -9.88 -20.28 16.99
C PRO A 617 -9.32 -21.54 16.34
N LEU A 618 -8.06 -21.88 16.64
CA LEU A 618 -7.49 -23.16 16.21
C LEU A 618 -8.15 -24.35 16.94
N PRO A 619 -8.19 -25.55 16.34
CA PRO A 619 -8.67 -26.75 17.00
C PRO A 619 -7.99 -27.00 18.35
N ALA A 620 -8.77 -27.42 19.36
CA ALA A 620 -8.25 -27.69 20.71
C ALA A 620 -7.48 -29.03 20.85
N SER A 621 -7.24 -29.70 19.72
CA SER A 621 -6.39 -30.89 19.58
C SER A 621 -4.90 -30.53 19.57
N ALA A 622 -4.03 -31.52 19.76
CA ALA A 622 -2.61 -31.33 19.45
C ALA A 622 -2.44 -31.10 17.95
N GLY A 623 -1.44 -30.29 17.58
CA GLY A 623 -1.14 -29.97 16.19
C GLY A 623 0.35 -29.77 15.95
N CYS A 624 0.72 -29.58 14.68
CA CYS A 624 2.05 -29.15 14.27
C CYS A 624 1.95 -27.74 13.65
N LEU A 625 2.84 -26.84 14.05
CA LEU A 625 3.13 -25.63 13.28
C LEU A 625 4.47 -25.81 12.56
N SER A 626 4.47 -25.70 11.24
CA SER A 626 5.68 -25.70 10.40
C SER A 626 5.82 -24.33 9.73
N PHE A 627 7.03 -23.80 9.60
CA PHE A 627 7.28 -22.50 8.95
C PHE A 627 8.73 -22.38 8.47
N ALA A 628 8.95 -21.55 7.46
CA ALA A 628 10.26 -21.03 7.11
C ALA A 628 10.52 -19.70 7.84
N TYR A 629 11.78 -19.41 8.13
CA TYR A 629 12.21 -18.18 8.79
C TYR A 629 13.60 -17.73 8.31
N ASN A 630 13.82 -16.42 8.30
CA ASN A 630 15.12 -15.78 8.09
C ASN A 630 15.39 -14.78 9.23
N MET A 631 16.65 -14.64 9.61
CA MET A 631 17.10 -13.80 10.73
C MET A 631 18.50 -13.25 10.41
N PHE A 632 18.59 -12.39 9.38
CA PHE A 632 19.85 -11.85 8.87
C PHE A 632 20.08 -10.37 9.22
N GLY A 633 21.34 -10.06 9.53
CA GLY A 633 21.83 -8.73 9.92
C GLY A 633 22.78 -8.79 11.11
N ARG A 634 23.56 -7.74 11.35
CA ARG A 634 24.60 -7.72 12.40
C ARG A 634 24.01 -7.79 13.81
N ASN A 635 22.85 -7.16 14.04
CA ASN A 635 22.29 -6.94 15.37
C ASN A 635 20.92 -7.61 15.59
N VAL A 636 20.62 -8.70 14.86
CA VAL A 636 19.35 -9.43 15.02
C VAL A 636 19.24 -9.97 16.44
N ASN A 637 18.22 -9.53 17.19
CA ASN A 637 18.02 -9.91 18.59
C ASN A 637 17.29 -11.25 18.70
N LYS A 638 15.95 -11.28 18.52
CA LYS A 638 15.16 -12.46 18.88
C LYS A 638 13.87 -12.64 18.08
N LEU A 639 13.56 -13.90 17.76
CA LEU A 639 12.26 -14.36 17.27
C LEU A 639 11.75 -15.47 18.20
N THR A 640 10.49 -15.38 18.64
CA THR A 640 9.88 -16.39 19.53
C THR A 640 8.44 -16.70 19.11
N LEU A 641 8.12 -17.99 19.03
CA LEU A 641 6.77 -18.52 18.89
C LEU A 641 6.21 -18.84 20.28
N TYR A 642 5.05 -18.28 20.58
CA TYR A 642 4.32 -18.48 21.82
C TYR A 642 2.95 -19.12 21.59
N ALA A 643 2.45 -19.82 22.61
CA ALA A 643 1.06 -20.26 22.72
C ALA A 643 0.36 -19.64 23.95
N GLU A 644 -0.91 -19.29 23.79
CA GLU A 644 -1.82 -18.83 24.86
C GLU A 644 -3.10 -19.69 24.82
N GLY A 645 -3.86 -19.74 25.91
CA GLY A 645 -5.14 -20.45 25.97
C GLY A 645 -6.09 -19.86 27.01
N THR A 646 -7.38 -20.24 26.95
CA THR A 646 -8.49 -19.59 27.67
C THR A 646 -8.27 -19.36 29.18
N ASN A 647 -7.45 -20.20 29.83
CA ASN A 647 -7.08 -20.06 31.26
C ASN A 647 -5.57 -20.29 31.50
N SER A 648 -4.72 -20.06 30.51
CA SER A 648 -3.28 -20.37 30.54
C SER A 648 -2.47 -19.23 29.92
N GLY A 649 -1.54 -18.66 30.70
CA GLY A 649 -0.70 -17.56 30.26
C GLY A 649 0.24 -17.93 29.09
N LYS A 650 0.71 -16.90 28.39
CA LYS A 650 1.60 -16.98 27.22
C LYS A 650 2.86 -17.81 27.52
N THR A 651 3.04 -18.94 26.84
CA THR A 651 4.19 -19.86 27.00
C THR A 651 5.02 -19.94 25.71
N PRO A 652 6.36 -19.86 25.76
CA PRO A 652 7.20 -20.02 24.58
C PRO A 652 7.26 -21.50 24.16
N LEU A 653 7.05 -21.78 22.88
CA LEU A 653 7.17 -23.13 22.30
C LEU A 653 8.48 -23.29 21.51
N TRP A 654 8.95 -22.23 20.86
CA TRP A 654 10.17 -22.21 20.04
C TRP A 654 10.77 -20.81 20.04
N SER A 655 12.10 -20.69 19.96
CA SER A 655 12.80 -19.41 19.98
C SER A 655 14.17 -19.48 19.33
N LYS A 656 14.60 -18.37 18.72
CA LYS A 656 15.94 -18.16 18.16
C LYS A 656 16.45 -16.78 18.51
N GLU A 657 17.76 -16.68 18.72
CA GLU A 657 18.47 -15.47 19.12
C GLU A 657 19.73 -15.30 18.26
N GLY A 658 20.07 -14.05 17.91
CA GLY A 658 21.21 -13.72 17.08
C GLY A 658 21.01 -13.96 15.57
N ASN A 659 21.93 -13.42 14.76
CA ASN A 659 22.01 -13.67 13.32
C ASN A 659 22.11 -15.18 13.02
N GLN A 660 21.25 -15.70 12.14
CA GLN A 660 21.22 -17.12 11.76
C GLN A 660 21.84 -17.41 10.37
N GLY A 661 22.30 -16.38 9.65
CA GLY A 661 22.76 -16.45 8.26
C GLY A 661 21.79 -15.78 7.28
N SER A 662 22.25 -15.57 6.03
CA SER A 662 21.48 -15.03 4.91
C SER A 662 20.40 -15.97 4.39
N ASP A 663 20.59 -17.26 4.62
CA ASP A 663 19.80 -18.32 3.99
C ASP A 663 18.48 -18.55 4.78
N TRP A 664 17.44 -19.01 4.08
CA TRP A 664 16.21 -19.43 4.74
C TRP A 664 16.39 -20.75 5.50
N LEU A 665 15.83 -20.80 6.70
CA LEU A 665 15.82 -21.97 7.58
C LEU A 665 14.37 -22.42 7.84
N THR A 666 14.16 -23.70 8.14
CA THR A 666 12.83 -24.24 8.46
C THR A 666 12.74 -24.66 9.92
N ALA A 667 11.52 -24.63 10.46
CA ALA A 667 11.19 -25.08 11.80
C ALA A 667 9.87 -25.87 11.82
N LYS A 668 9.81 -26.87 12.70
CA LYS A 668 8.59 -27.60 13.07
C LYS A 668 8.43 -27.59 14.58
N VAL A 669 7.21 -27.34 15.06
CA VAL A 669 6.89 -27.16 16.47
C VAL A 669 5.60 -27.90 16.82
N SER A 670 5.71 -28.93 17.65
CA SER A 670 4.55 -29.66 18.18
C SER A 670 3.81 -28.79 19.21
N VAL A 671 2.54 -28.48 18.93
CA VAL A 671 1.69 -27.62 19.76
C VAL A 671 0.75 -28.49 20.62
N PRO A 672 0.71 -28.33 21.95
CA PRO A 672 -0.15 -29.11 22.83
C PRO A 672 -1.62 -28.66 22.71
N GLY A 673 -2.53 -29.63 22.69
CA GLY A 673 -3.98 -29.38 22.61
C GLY A 673 -4.50 -28.54 23.77
N THR A 674 -4.95 -27.32 23.44
CA THR A 674 -5.24 -26.25 24.40
C THR A 674 -6.59 -25.61 24.08
N GLN A 675 -7.46 -25.44 25.07
CA GLN A 675 -8.79 -24.85 24.84
C GLN A 675 -8.69 -23.35 24.54
N GLY A 676 -9.18 -22.94 23.37
CA GLY A 676 -9.05 -21.56 22.89
C GLY A 676 -7.60 -21.20 22.62
N LEU A 677 -6.86 -22.13 22.01
CA LEU A 677 -5.48 -21.95 21.60
C LEU A 677 -5.35 -20.71 20.72
N LYS A 678 -4.39 -19.85 21.07
CA LYS A 678 -3.81 -18.86 20.17
C LYS A 678 -2.32 -19.14 20.01
N LEU A 679 -1.79 -18.86 18.83
CA LEU A 679 -0.35 -18.80 18.58
C LEU A 679 0.05 -17.37 18.24
N SER A 680 1.26 -16.95 18.61
CA SER A 680 1.81 -15.65 18.22
C SER A 680 3.30 -15.73 17.95
N PHE A 681 3.76 -15.12 16.86
CA PHE A 681 5.17 -14.83 16.63
C PHE A 681 5.48 -13.43 17.13
N GLU A 682 6.57 -13.32 17.89
CA GLU A 682 7.08 -12.09 18.47
C GLU A 682 8.53 -11.91 18.01
N ALA A 683 8.78 -10.88 17.20
CA ALA A 683 10.11 -10.44 16.83
C ALA A 683 10.48 -9.21 17.68
N ILE A 684 11.72 -9.16 18.16
CA ILE A 684 12.25 -8.08 18.99
C ILE A 684 13.47 -7.48 18.29
N THR A 685 13.56 -6.16 18.25
CA THR A 685 14.70 -5.43 17.67
C THR A 685 15.96 -5.51 18.54
N GLY A 686 17.13 -5.40 17.92
CA GLY A 686 18.41 -5.35 18.63
C GLY A 686 18.95 -3.93 18.84
N ASP A 687 20.23 -3.86 19.20
CA ASP A 687 20.91 -2.61 19.61
C ASP A 687 21.13 -1.59 18.46
N SER A 688 20.73 -1.93 17.23
CA SER A 688 20.97 -1.15 16.02
C SER A 688 19.98 -1.55 14.89
N TRP A 689 19.92 -0.73 13.83
CA TRP A 689 19.01 -0.85 12.70
C TRP A 689 19.33 -2.00 11.74
N ASP A 690 20.55 -2.54 11.79
CA ASP A 690 21.08 -3.55 10.87
C ASP A 690 20.68 -4.98 11.28
N SER A 691 19.37 -5.22 11.24
CA SER A 691 18.72 -6.52 11.44
C SER A 691 17.33 -6.57 10.81
N ASP A 692 16.94 -7.70 10.20
CA ASP A 692 15.54 -8.02 9.92
C ASP A 692 15.22 -9.45 10.36
N VAL A 693 13.92 -9.72 10.50
CA VAL A 693 13.38 -11.07 10.74
C VAL A 693 12.21 -11.31 9.79
N ALA A 694 12.24 -12.43 9.06
CA ALA A 694 11.19 -12.82 8.12
C ALA A 694 10.62 -14.22 8.41
N LEU A 695 9.39 -14.45 7.97
CA LEU A 695 8.59 -15.67 8.09
C LEU A 695 7.90 -15.97 6.76
N ASP A 696 7.85 -17.25 6.40
CA ASP A 696 7.25 -17.71 5.14
C ASP A 696 6.68 -19.15 5.31
N GLU A 697 5.80 -19.57 4.38
CA GLU A 697 5.18 -20.92 4.31
C GLU A 697 4.55 -21.42 5.63
N ILE A 698 3.96 -20.53 6.43
CA ILE A 698 3.43 -20.88 7.76
C ILE A 698 2.25 -21.86 7.60
N THR A 699 2.41 -23.08 8.08
CA THR A 699 1.49 -24.20 7.91
C THR A 699 1.08 -24.78 9.27
N TRP A 700 -0.22 -24.96 9.50
CA TRP A 700 -0.80 -25.62 10.67
C TRP A 700 -1.46 -26.93 10.27
N GLU A 701 -1.16 -28.00 11.00
CA GLU A 701 -1.72 -29.34 10.81
C GLU A 701 -2.25 -29.90 12.14
N VAL A 702 -3.30 -30.74 12.10
CA VAL A 702 -3.80 -31.45 13.29
C VAL A 702 -3.08 -32.78 13.45
N GLY A 703 -2.56 -33.06 14.65
CA GLY A 703 -1.82 -34.29 14.97
C GLY A 703 -0.44 -34.04 15.58
N GLN A 704 0.50 -34.95 15.32
CA GLN A 704 1.93 -34.78 15.64
C GLN A 704 2.69 -34.41 14.36
N CYS A 705 3.76 -33.63 14.48
CA CYS A 705 4.61 -33.27 13.34
C CYS A 705 5.16 -34.52 12.63
N GLY A 706 4.78 -34.72 11.37
CA GLY A 706 5.34 -35.75 10.49
C GLY A 706 6.68 -35.35 9.87
N GLU A 707 7.17 -36.16 8.93
CA GLU A 707 8.40 -35.90 8.17
C GLU A 707 8.35 -34.59 7.36
N ASP A 708 9.49 -34.10 6.89
CA ASP A 708 9.60 -32.70 6.46
C ASP A 708 8.95 -32.43 5.09
N PHE A 709 7.81 -31.74 5.08
CA PHE A 709 7.16 -31.27 3.85
C PHE A 709 8.01 -30.26 3.08
N PHE A 710 8.98 -29.59 3.75
CA PHE A 710 9.97 -28.76 3.07
C PHE A 710 11.08 -29.56 2.37
N SER A 711 11.08 -30.90 2.49
CA SER A 711 12.03 -31.77 1.78
C SER A 711 11.49 -32.38 0.46
N ASP A 712 10.18 -32.29 0.16
CA ASP A 712 9.59 -32.80 -1.09
C ASP A 712 9.82 -31.87 -2.31
N CYS A 713 11.00 -31.25 -2.37
CA CYS A 713 11.46 -30.32 -3.40
C CYS A 713 12.89 -30.66 -3.82
N ARG A 714 13.28 -30.28 -5.04
CA ARG A 714 14.64 -30.50 -5.54
C ARG A 714 15.57 -29.32 -5.24
N LYS A 715 16.81 -29.65 -4.86
CA LYS A 715 17.92 -28.70 -4.68
C LYS A 715 18.87 -28.83 -5.87
N VAL A 716 19.44 -27.72 -6.34
CA VAL A 716 20.30 -27.73 -7.53
C VAL A 716 21.61 -28.47 -7.19
N GLY A 717 22.00 -29.43 -8.03
CA GLY A 717 23.23 -30.23 -7.83
C GLY A 717 23.15 -31.30 -6.74
N GLN A 718 21.95 -31.70 -6.29
CA GLN A 718 21.75 -32.77 -5.31
C GLN A 718 20.76 -33.81 -5.83
N GLU A 719 20.90 -35.08 -5.42
CA GLU A 719 19.87 -36.09 -5.68
C GLU A 719 18.57 -35.70 -4.97
N TYR A 720 17.43 -36.00 -5.61
CA TYR A 720 16.11 -35.78 -5.03
C TYR A 720 15.70 -37.03 -4.23
N GLU A 721 15.86 -36.94 -2.90
CA GLU A 721 15.54 -38.01 -1.94
C GLU A 721 14.04 -38.05 -1.55
N GLY A 722 13.27 -37.02 -1.92
CA GLY A 722 11.85 -36.86 -1.56
C GLY A 722 10.93 -37.97 -2.08
N SER A 723 9.64 -37.87 -1.76
CA SER A 723 8.69 -38.99 -1.88
C SER A 723 7.67 -38.87 -3.01
N ARG A 724 7.77 -37.86 -3.90
CA ARG A 724 6.87 -37.67 -5.05
C ARG A 724 6.83 -38.95 -5.89
N ASP A 725 5.62 -39.45 -6.16
CA ASP A 725 5.36 -40.78 -6.72
C ASP A 725 4.44 -40.73 -7.96
N TYR A 726 4.41 -39.59 -8.63
CA TYR A 726 3.66 -39.35 -9.85
C TYR A 726 4.37 -38.38 -10.81
N THR A 727 4.07 -38.57 -12.08
CA THR A 727 4.62 -37.80 -13.21
C THR A 727 3.95 -36.42 -13.34
N SER A 728 4.52 -35.54 -14.14
CA SER A 728 4.00 -34.21 -14.51
C SER A 728 2.64 -34.24 -15.22
N ARG A 729 2.25 -35.40 -15.77
CA ARG A 729 0.91 -35.68 -16.31
C ARG A 729 -0.01 -36.41 -15.32
N GLY A 730 0.38 -36.51 -14.05
CA GLY A 730 -0.38 -37.16 -12.99
C GLY A 730 -0.34 -38.70 -12.99
N VAL A 731 0.42 -39.33 -13.90
CA VAL A 731 0.51 -40.80 -13.95
C VAL A 731 1.33 -41.32 -12.76
N THR A 732 0.75 -42.20 -11.94
CA THR A 732 1.43 -42.83 -10.80
C THR A 732 2.65 -43.64 -11.23
N CYS A 733 3.74 -43.52 -10.49
CA CYS A 733 4.99 -44.21 -10.72
C CYS A 733 4.91 -45.71 -10.37
N GLN A 734 5.61 -46.52 -11.15
CA GLN A 734 5.90 -47.93 -10.90
C GLN A 734 7.07 -48.06 -9.93
N ALA A 735 7.01 -49.02 -8.99
CA ALA A 735 8.11 -49.27 -8.06
C ALA A 735 9.38 -49.78 -8.76
N TRP A 736 10.55 -49.30 -8.33
CA TRP A 736 11.87 -49.65 -8.91
C TRP A 736 12.24 -51.13 -8.73
N ASN A 737 11.56 -51.83 -7.81
CA ASN A 737 11.71 -53.27 -7.56
C ASN A 737 10.65 -54.14 -8.26
N VAL A 738 9.68 -53.53 -8.96
CA VAL A 738 8.62 -54.21 -9.74
C VAL A 738 8.95 -54.13 -11.23
N ASN A 739 8.64 -55.18 -12.00
CA ASN A 739 8.96 -55.31 -13.43
C ASN A 739 7.72 -55.31 -14.35
N THR A 740 6.62 -54.73 -13.86
CA THR A 740 5.31 -54.65 -14.53
C THR A 740 4.62 -53.33 -14.19
N PRO A 741 4.04 -52.59 -15.15
CA PRO A 741 3.94 -52.93 -16.58
C PRO A 741 5.27 -52.95 -17.35
N HIS A 742 6.28 -52.21 -16.89
CA HIS A 742 7.57 -52.09 -17.59
C HIS A 742 8.70 -52.82 -16.87
N THR A 743 9.58 -53.48 -17.62
CA THR A 743 10.80 -54.07 -17.05
C THR A 743 11.80 -52.95 -16.72
N VAL A 744 12.26 -52.91 -15.47
CA VAL A 744 13.26 -51.95 -14.97
C VAL A 744 14.65 -52.40 -15.42
N SER A 745 15.48 -51.48 -15.90
CA SER A 745 16.86 -51.82 -16.28
C SER A 745 17.68 -52.17 -15.03
N SER A 746 18.54 -53.18 -15.13
CA SER A 746 19.34 -53.67 -13.99
C SER A 746 20.34 -52.65 -13.43
N GLN A 747 20.59 -51.55 -14.13
CA GLN A 747 21.38 -50.44 -13.63
C GLN A 747 20.70 -49.68 -12.48
N TYR A 748 19.36 -49.67 -12.42
CA TYR A 748 18.59 -48.99 -11.36
C TYR A 748 18.28 -49.88 -10.15
N HIS A 749 18.82 -51.11 -10.07
CA HIS A 749 18.54 -52.02 -8.95
C HIS A 749 19.00 -51.49 -7.58
N TYR A 750 19.86 -50.46 -7.53
CA TYR A 750 20.19 -49.77 -6.27
C TYR A 750 19.01 -48.95 -5.72
N LEU A 751 18.10 -48.50 -6.58
CA LEU A 751 16.87 -47.81 -6.20
C LEU A 751 15.76 -48.76 -5.71
N ALA A 752 16.02 -50.06 -5.57
CA ALA A 752 15.01 -51.05 -5.18
C ALA A 752 14.45 -50.85 -3.75
N SER A 753 15.09 -50.02 -2.92
CA SER A 753 14.59 -49.52 -1.63
C SER A 753 13.65 -48.32 -1.76
N GLU A 754 13.74 -47.55 -2.84
CA GLU A 754 13.15 -46.21 -3.02
C GLU A 754 11.66 -46.24 -3.42
N SER A 755 10.95 -47.31 -3.04
CA SER A 755 9.55 -47.53 -3.39
C SER A 755 9.29 -47.33 -4.89
N ASN A 756 8.36 -46.43 -5.24
CA ASN A 756 8.08 -45.87 -6.55
C ASN A 756 8.38 -44.37 -6.64
N TYR A 757 9.21 -43.83 -5.75
CA TYR A 757 9.49 -42.40 -5.71
C TYR A 757 10.32 -41.97 -6.93
N CYS A 758 10.05 -40.77 -7.44
CA CYS A 758 10.82 -40.17 -8.52
C CYS A 758 12.27 -39.94 -8.06
N ARG A 759 13.24 -40.20 -8.95
CA ARG A 759 14.68 -40.08 -8.64
C ARG A 759 15.42 -39.40 -9.78
N ILE A 760 16.55 -38.77 -9.46
CA ILE A 760 17.49 -38.18 -10.42
C ILE A 760 18.61 -39.22 -10.60
N ALA A 761 18.38 -40.22 -11.44
CA ALA A 761 19.30 -41.36 -11.59
C ALA A 761 20.35 -41.11 -12.69
N ASP A 762 19.87 -40.83 -13.91
CA ASP A 762 20.65 -40.66 -15.14
C ASP A 762 20.09 -39.57 -16.07
N GLU A 763 19.03 -38.89 -15.62
CA GLU A 763 18.27 -37.86 -16.33
C GLU A 763 18.21 -36.58 -15.47
N PRO A 764 18.18 -35.36 -16.05
CA PRO A 764 18.39 -34.10 -15.31
C PRO A 764 17.25 -33.64 -14.40
N ASP A 765 16.07 -34.24 -14.52
CA ASP A 765 14.89 -33.92 -13.72
C ASP A 765 14.38 -35.22 -13.06
N PRO A 766 13.77 -35.18 -11.87
CA PRO A 766 13.25 -36.38 -11.23
C PRO A 766 12.26 -37.11 -12.15
N TRP A 767 12.45 -38.42 -12.33
CA TRP A 767 11.63 -39.24 -13.21
C TRP A 767 11.29 -40.59 -12.58
N CYS A 768 10.34 -41.30 -13.20
CA CYS A 768 10.02 -42.68 -12.84
C CYS A 768 9.52 -43.50 -14.04
N TYR A 769 9.60 -44.83 -13.95
CA TYR A 769 8.77 -45.72 -14.76
C TYR A 769 7.30 -45.50 -14.41
N THR A 770 6.37 -45.53 -15.36
CA THR A 770 4.95 -45.23 -15.08
C THR A 770 4.09 -46.49 -14.97
N THR A 771 2.92 -46.37 -14.35
CA THR A 771 1.89 -47.44 -14.32
C THR A 771 1.03 -47.52 -15.58
N ASP A 772 1.20 -46.62 -16.55
CA ASP A 772 0.55 -46.69 -17.86
C ASP A 772 1.31 -47.63 -18.80
N ASN A 773 0.59 -48.57 -19.44
CA ASN A 773 1.16 -49.50 -20.43
C ASN A 773 1.75 -48.80 -21.68
N THR A 774 1.31 -47.58 -22.01
CA THR A 774 1.77 -46.87 -23.22
C THR A 774 2.97 -45.95 -22.96
N THR A 775 3.03 -45.32 -21.79
CA THR A 775 4.15 -44.50 -21.33
C THR A 775 5.13 -45.34 -20.50
N ARG A 776 6.28 -45.71 -21.06
CA ARG A 776 7.29 -46.49 -20.31
C ARG A 776 7.82 -45.75 -19.06
N TRP A 777 8.15 -44.49 -19.23
CA TRP A 777 8.70 -43.61 -18.20
C TRP A 777 8.33 -42.16 -18.53
N ASP A 778 8.31 -41.28 -17.53
CA ASP A 778 7.96 -39.87 -17.69
C ASP A 778 8.52 -39.02 -16.54
N TRP A 779 8.58 -37.72 -16.76
CA TRP A 779 9.13 -36.71 -15.86
C TRP A 779 8.18 -36.40 -14.71
N CYS A 780 8.68 -36.16 -13.51
CA CYS A 780 7.89 -35.80 -12.34
C CYS A 780 7.88 -34.28 -12.07
N SER A 781 6.71 -33.77 -11.68
CA SER A 781 6.52 -32.36 -11.30
C SER A 781 7.03 -32.12 -9.88
N VAL A 782 8.34 -32.05 -9.70
CA VAL A 782 8.97 -31.73 -8.41
C VAL A 782 9.39 -30.26 -8.40
N PRO A 783 8.84 -29.42 -7.50
CA PRO A 783 9.23 -28.01 -7.39
C PRO A 783 10.69 -27.87 -6.95
N TYR A 784 11.36 -26.80 -7.36
CA TYR A 784 12.60 -26.40 -6.71
C TYR A 784 12.32 -25.95 -5.27
N CYS A 785 13.28 -26.11 -4.35
CA CYS A 785 13.07 -25.66 -2.98
C CYS A 785 12.91 -24.14 -2.85
N PHE A 786 13.55 -23.39 -3.76
CA PHE A 786 13.34 -21.96 -4.01
C PHE A 786 12.63 -21.84 -5.36
N ALA A 787 11.30 -21.84 -5.35
CA ALA A 787 10.48 -21.91 -6.58
C ALA A 787 10.02 -20.51 -7.01
N THR A 788 10.23 -20.21 -8.30
CA THR A 788 9.74 -18.98 -8.94
C THR A 788 8.25 -19.05 -9.25
N GLU A 789 7.48 -17.99 -8.95
CA GLU A 789 6.07 -17.79 -9.34
C GLU A 789 5.90 -17.50 -10.84
N CYS A 790 6.54 -18.28 -11.71
CA CYS A 790 6.42 -18.08 -13.16
C CYS A 790 6.64 -19.36 -13.96
N ALA A 791 6.16 -19.34 -15.20
CA ALA A 791 6.31 -20.39 -16.20
C ALA A 791 7.28 -19.98 -17.32
N TYR A 792 8.21 -20.87 -17.68
CA TYR A 792 9.07 -20.72 -18.86
C TYR A 792 8.36 -21.20 -20.13
N THR A 793 7.40 -22.14 -20.05
CA THR A 793 6.60 -22.54 -21.22
C THR A 793 5.42 -21.58 -21.45
N PRO A 794 5.07 -21.25 -22.70
CA PRO A 794 3.94 -20.35 -23.03
C PRO A 794 2.55 -20.80 -22.54
N ASN A 795 2.39 -22.04 -22.08
CA ASN A 795 1.15 -22.54 -21.48
C ASN A 795 1.30 -22.99 -20.02
N GLY A 796 2.45 -22.74 -19.37
CA GLY A 796 2.69 -23.10 -17.98
C GLY A 796 2.63 -24.60 -17.66
N ARG A 797 2.98 -25.46 -18.61
CA ARG A 797 3.09 -26.91 -18.37
C ARG A 797 4.27 -27.29 -17.47
N ASP A 798 5.27 -26.41 -17.38
CA ASP A 798 6.40 -26.48 -16.45
C ASP A 798 6.13 -25.84 -15.07
N TYR A 799 4.95 -25.23 -14.87
CA TYR A 799 4.67 -24.46 -13.67
C TYR A 799 4.50 -25.36 -12.43
N THR A 800 5.38 -25.15 -11.45
CA THR A 800 5.42 -25.88 -10.17
C THR A 800 5.22 -24.98 -8.93
N GLY A 801 4.93 -23.69 -9.13
CA GLY A 801 4.80 -22.69 -8.07
C GLY A 801 3.52 -22.81 -7.22
N THR A 802 3.27 -21.74 -6.46
CA THR A 802 2.37 -21.68 -5.30
C THR A 802 1.04 -20.93 -5.54
N VAL A 803 0.82 -20.32 -6.71
CA VAL A 803 -0.48 -19.72 -7.10
C VAL A 803 -1.62 -20.72 -6.84
N SER A 804 -2.51 -20.34 -5.93
CA SER A 804 -3.61 -21.13 -5.36
C SER A 804 -4.99 -20.55 -5.68
N HIS A 805 -5.05 -19.64 -6.66
CA HIS A 805 -6.25 -18.89 -7.05
C HIS A 805 -6.40 -18.77 -8.57
N THR A 806 -7.64 -18.66 -9.04
CA THR A 806 -7.94 -18.41 -10.46
C THR A 806 -7.63 -16.98 -10.87
N LYS A 807 -7.62 -16.70 -12.18
CA LYS A 807 -7.47 -15.35 -12.73
C LYS A 807 -8.56 -14.35 -12.28
N SER A 808 -9.70 -14.82 -11.77
CA SER A 808 -10.75 -13.98 -11.17
C SER A 808 -10.68 -13.94 -9.63
N GLY A 809 -9.59 -14.43 -9.04
CA GLY A 809 -9.36 -14.50 -7.60
C GLY A 809 -10.14 -15.59 -6.86
N LEU A 810 -10.78 -16.56 -7.54
CA LEU A 810 -11.46 -17.65 -6.83
C LEU A 810 -10.42 -18.59 -6.19
N PRO A 811 -10.54 -18.94 -4.90
CA PRO A 811 -9.67 -19.95 -4.28
C PRO A 811 -9.78 -21.30 -4.99
N CYS A 812 -8.65 -21.94 -5.25
CA CYS A 812 -8.61 -23.27 -5.83
C CYS A 812 -9.01 -24.35 -4.80
N GLN A 813 -9.74 -25.36 -5.25
CA GLN A 813 -10.04 -26.60 -4.53
C GLN A 813 -8.78 -27.47 -4.47
N ARG A 814 -8.52 -28.13 -3.32
CA ARG A 814 -7.44 -29.12 -3.21
C ARG A 814 -7.64 -30.28 -4.18
N TRP A 815 -6.57 -30.75 -4.83
CA TRP A 815 -6.62 -31.85 -5.78
C TRP A 815 -6.96 -33.21 -5.16
N ASP A 816 -6.82 -33.38 -3.84
CA ASP A 816 -7.28 -34.56 -3.10
C ASP A 816 -8.74 -34.44 -2.59
N SER A 817 -9.31 -33.23 -2.57
CA SER A 817 -10.71 -32.99 -2.25
C SER A 817 -11.64 -33.51 -3.37
N GLN A 818 -12.88 -33.84 -2.99
CA GLN A 818 -13.98 -34.13 -3.93
C GLN A 818 -15.14 -33.14 -3.77
N THR A 819 -14.93 -32.06 -3.04
CA THR A 819 -15.91 -31.02 -2.73
C THR A 819 -15.29 -29.62 -2.91
N PRO A 820 -16.01 -28.68 -3.54
CA PRO A 820 -17.35 -28.84 -4.13
C PRO A 820 -17.41 -29.72 -5.39
N HIS A 821 -16.31 -29.90 -6.12
CA HIS A 821 -16.29 -30.60 -7.41
C HIS A 821 -15.66 -32.00 -7.32
N PRO A 822 -16.39 -33.09 -7.62
CA PRO A 822 -15.79 -34.42 -7.76
C PRO A 822 -14.97 -34.50 -9.06
N HIS A 823 -13.78 -35.11 -9.00
CA HIS A 823 -12.83 -35.23 -10.11
C HIS A 823 -11.78 -36.33 -9.89
N ASN A 824 -11.09 -36.76 -10.95
CA ASN A 824 -10.19 -37.93 -10.92
C ASN A 824 -8.70 -37.59 -10.67
N TYR A 825 -8.39 -36.42 -10.10
CA TYR A 825 -7.03 -35.86 -9.97
C TYR A 825 -6.37 -36.07 -8.59
N ASN A 826 -6.93 -36.94 -7.74
CA ASN A 826 -6.51 -37.16 -6.35
C ASN A 826 -5.08 -37.72 -6.19
N HIS A 827 -4.43 -38.08 -7.29
CA HIS A 827 -3.00 -38.41 -7.34
C HIS A 827 -2.11 -37.15 -7.17
N LEU A 828 -2.61 -35.93 -7.44
CA LEU A 828 -1.89 -34.67 -7.23
C LEU A 828 -1.96 -34.18 -5.76
N TYR A 829 -2.14 -35.07 -4.79
CA TYR A 829 -2.36 -34.72 -3.38
C TYR A 829 -1.23 -33.88 -2.75
N LYS A 830 -0.02 -33.94 -3.31
CA LYS A 830 1.15 -33.11 -2.90
C LYS A 830 1.34 -31.80 -3.66
N ASP A 831 0.44 -31.50 -4.60
CA ASP A 831 0.31 -30.18 -5.21
C ASP A 831 -0.84 -29.38 -4.56
N GLU A 832 -1.31 -29.82 -3.37
CA GLU A 832 -2.27 -29.15 -2.51
C GLU A 832 -3.50 -28.64 -3.28
N ASN A 833 -3.68 -27.32 -3.42
CA ASN A 833 -4.64 -26.67 -4.32
C ASN A 833 -3.96 -25.77 -5.37
N TYR A 834 -2.68 -25.95 -5.63
CA TYR A 834 -1.92 -25.09 -6.55
C TYR A 834 -2.34 -25.30 -7.99
N CYS A 835 -2.30 -24.23 -8.79
CA CYS A 835 -2.59 -24.30 -10.21
C CYS A 835 -1.56 -25.18 -10.94
N ARG A 836 -2.04 -26.05 -11.83
CA ARG A 836 -1.23 -26.99 -12.63
C ARG A 836 -1.77 -27.10 -14.04
N ASN A 837 -0.97 -27.61 -14.97
CA ASN A 837 -1.39 -27.88 -16.35
C ASN A 837 -1.03 -29.33 -16.73
N THR A 838 -1.78 -30.28 -16.17
CA THR A 838 -1.55 -31.73 -16.35
C THR A 838 -2.16 -32.30 -17.63
N ASP A 839 -3.08 -31.57 -18.27
CA ASP A 839 -3.83 -31.96 -19.47
C ASP A 839 -3.34 -31.28 -20.76
N ASN A 840 -2.32 -30.43 -20.67
CA ASN A 840 -1.80 -29.60 -21.78
C ASN A 840 -2.83 -28.58 -22.30
N SER A 841 -3.62 -28.01 -21.38
CA SER A 841 -4.41 -26.80 -21.57
C SER A 841 -3.56 -25.57 -21.98
N GLN A 842 -4.24 -24.46 -22.31
CA GLN A 842 -3.60 -23.20 -22.75
C GLN A 842 -2.89 -22.43 -21.64
N ALA A 843 -3.21 -22.71 -20.36
CA ALA A 843 -2.60 -22.10 -19.18
C ALA A 843 -2.75 -23.07 -17.98
N PRO A 844 -2.04 -22.86 -16.86
CA PRO A 844 -2.33 -23.51 -15.60
C PRO A 844 -3.76 -23.22 -15.13
N TRP A 845 -4.39 -24.20 -14.51
CA TRP A 845 -5.76 -24.13 -14.02
C TRP A 845 -5.93 -24.92 -12.73
N CYS A 846 -7.10 -24.77 -12.11
CA CYS A 846 -7.52 -25.56 -10.96
C CYS A 846 -9.04 -25.78 -10.98
N TYR A 847 -9.51 -26.80 -10.27
CA TYR A 847 -10.89 -26.81 -9.77
C TYR A 847 -11.03 -25.69 -8.72
N THR A 848 -12.17 -25.04 -8.62
CA THR A 848 -12.35 -23.90 -7.69
C THR A 848 -13.20 -24.29 -6.48
N GLN A 849 -13.04 -23.57 -5.36
CA GLN A 849 -13.91 -23.73 -4.19
C GLN A 849 -15.33 -23.15 -4.41
N ASP A 850 -15.60 -22.55 -5.58
CA ASP A 850 -16.94 -22.06 -5.95
C ASP A 850 -17.80 -23.20 -6.53
N PRO A 851 -18.95 -23.55 -5.91
CA PRO A 851 -19.89 -24.52 -6.48
C PRO A 851 -20.45 -24.15 -7.87
N GLU A 852 -20.51 -22.86 -8.24
CA GLU A 852 -20.99 -22.42 -9.56
C GLU A 852 -19.88 -22.49 -10.64
N THR A 853 -18.62 -22.27 -10.26
CA THR A 853 -17.47 -22.22 -11.17
C THR A 853 -16.61 -23.48 -11.04
N ARG A 854 -16.89 -24.51 -11.85
CA ARG A 854 -16.24 -25.83 -11.73
C ARG A 854 -14.71 -25.79 -11.78
N TRP A 855 -14.16 -25.06 -12.75
CA TRP A 855 -12.72 -24.88 -12.92
C TRP A 855 -12.48 -23.57 -13.67
N GLU A 856 -11.30 -22.99 -13.50
CA GLU A 856 -10.86 -21.82 -14.28
C GLU A 856 -9.32 -21.82 -14.40
N ALA A 857 -8.82 -21.13 -15.44
CA ALA A 857 -7.41 -20.83 -15.59
C ALA A 857 -6.92 -19.81 -14.54
N CYS A 858 -5.66 -19.93 -14.15
CA CYS A 858 -4.97 -19.05 -13.19
C CYS A 858 -4.08 -18.04 -13.93
N ASP A 859 -3.86 -16.85 -13.36
CA ASP A 859 -2.97 -15.83 -13.93
C ASP A 859 -1.52 -16.09 -13.49
N VAL A 860 -0.89 -17.10 -14.07
CA VAL A 860 0.51 -17.46 -13.81
C VAL A 860 1.45 -16.59 -14.67
N PRO A 861 2.38 -15.82 -14.08
CA PRO A 861 3.37 -15.04 -14.82
C PRO A 861 4.26 -15.89 -15.73
N HIS A 862 4.87 -15.27 -16.76
CA HIS A 862 5.96 -15.89 -17.52
C HIS A 862 7.32 -15.44 -17.01
N CYS A 863 8.28 -16.36 -16.96
CA CYS A 863 9.64 -16.06 -16.55
C CYS A 863 10.39 -15.34 -17.68
N GLU A 864 11.17 -14.32 -17.34
CA GLU A 864 12.15 -13.76 -18.28
C GLU A 864 13.32 -14.75 -18.45
N LYS A 865 13.75 -14.98 -19.70
CA LYS A 865 14.87 -15.91 -20.00
C LYS A 865 16.17 -15.37 -19.39
N ILE A 866 16.67 -15.99 -18.31
CA ILE A 866 18.00 -15.69 -17.78
C ILE A 866 19.05 -16.25 -18.75
N VAL A 867 19.76 -15.36 -19.45
CA VAL A 867 20.84 -15.74 -20.38
C VAL A 867 22.00 -16.35 -19.60
N ARG A 868 22.37 -17.59 -19.93
CA ARG A 868 23.45 -18.36 -19.30
C ARG A 868 24.27 -19.09 -20.36
N GLU A 869 25.60 -19.07 -20.23
CA GLU A 869 26.53 -19.72 -21.16
C GLU A 869 26.93 -21.16 -20.76
N CYS A 870 26.30 -21.71 -19.72
CA CYS A 870 26.46 -23.11 -19.31
C CYS A 870 25.08 -23.79 -19.17
N LEU A 871 25.07 -25.12 -19.11
CA LEU A 871 23.88 -25.94 -18.96
C LEU A 871 23.55 -26.17 -17.47
N MET A 872 22.44 -25.64 -16.96
CA MET A 872 21.98 -25.99 -15.60
C MET A 872 21.45 -27.43 -15.53
N THR A 873 20.95 -27.93 -16.66
CA THR A 873 20.43 -29.29 -16.87
C THR A 873 21.24 -29.99 -17.95
N SER A 874 21.54 -31.28 -17.84
CA SER A 874 22.39 -31.99 -18.84
C SER A 874 21.86 -31.92 -20.28
N ARG A 875 20.54 -31.71 -20.44
CA ARG A 875 19.86 -31.50 -21.73
C ARG A 875 19.86 -30.04 -22.21
N GLY A 876 20.02 -29.05 -21.33
CA GLY A 876 20.04 -27.63 -21.71
C GLY A 876 18.74 -27.10 -22.30
N LEU A 877 17.60 -27.52 -21.76
CA LEU A 877 16.28 -26.98 -22.18
C LEU A 877 16.15 -25.48 -21.84
N ASP A 878 16.84 -25.07 -20.78
CA ASP A 878 16.97 -23.71 -20.27
C ASP A 878 18.10 -22.89 -20.93
N TYR A 879 18.88 -23.49 -21.85
CA TYR A 879 20.05 -22.82 -22.42
C TYR A 879 19.66 -21.69 -23.40
N ALA A 880 19.88 -20.45 -22.95
CA ALA A 880 19.63 -19.23 -23.69
C ALA A 880 20.92 -18.48 -24.10
N GLY A 881 22.10 -19.08 -23.93
CA GLY A 881 23.39 -18.48 -24.28
C GLY A 881 23.66 -18.33 -25.78
N THR A 882 24.86 -17.91 -26.15
CA THR A 882 25.23 -17.42 -27.50
C THR A 882 26.15 -18.36 -28.28
N LEU A 883 26.40 -19.59 -27.81
CA LEU A 883 27.17 -20.57 -28.56
C LEU A 883 26.47 -20.88 -29.90
N SER A 884 27.20 -20.68 -30.99
CA SER A 884 26.73 -20.85 -32.39
C SER A 884 27.60 -21.85 -33.17
N PHE A 885 28.16 -22.84 -32.46
CA PHE A 885 29.04 -23.87 -33.03
C PHE A 885 28.71 -25.28 -32.48
N THR A 886 28.79 -26.28 -33.35
CA THR A 886 28.56 -27.69 -33.00
C THR A 886 29.76 -28.33 -32.29
N GLU A 887 29.55 -29.52 -31.70
CA GLU A 887 30.60 -30.36 -31.11
C GLU A 887 31.69 -30.74 -32.14
N SER A 888 31.39 -30.72 -33.45
CA SER A 888 32.37 -30.89 -34.53
C SER A 888 33.00 -29.57 -35.03
N GLY A 889 32.71 -28.43 -34.39
CA GLY A 889 33.22 -27.11 -34.75
C GLY A 889 32.61 -26.47 -36.00
N LYS A 890 31.45 -26.94 -36.49
CA LYS A 890 30.73 -26.27 -37.60
C LYS A 890 29.91 -25.09 -37.06
N THR A 891 29.86 -23.99 -37.79
CA THR A 891 28.97 -22.86 -37.49
C THR A 891 27.52 -23.25 -37.72
N CYS A 892 26.66 -22.91 -36.76
CA CYS A 892 25.22 -23.07 -36.84
C CYS A 892 24.58 -22.14 -37.87
N LEU A 893 23.45 -22.58 -38.44
CA LEU A 893 22.57 -21.78 -39.29
C LEU A 893 21.45 -21.16 -38.46
N ASP A 894 20.90 -20.03 -38.94
CA ASP A 894 19.77 -19.35 -38.30
C ASP A 894 18.52 -20.23 -38.24
N TRP A 895 17.69 -20.06 -37.20
CA TRP A 895 16.46 -20.86 -37.04
C TRP A 895 15.36 -20.42 -38.04
N GLU A 896 14.82 -21.38 -38.81
CA GLU A 896 13.71 -21.16 -39.76
C GLU A 896 12.30 -21.14 -39.10
N ASP A 897 12.22 -21.15 -37.77
CA ASP A 897 10.96 -21.20 -37.00
C ASP A 897 10.55 -19.81 -36.50
N ASP A 898 9.31 -19.38 -36.81
CA ASP A 898 8.75 -18.08 -36.40
C ASP A 898 8.80 -17.84 -34.87
N SER A 899 8.86 -18.90 -34.05
CA SER A 899 8.99 -18.80 -32.59
C SER A 899 10.42 -18.57 -32.09
N MET A 900 11.44 -18.71 -32.95
CA MET A 900 12.87 -18.62 -32.62
C MET A 900 13.57 -17.40 -33.25
N VAL A 901 12.83 -16.48 -33.88
CA VAL A 901 13.39 -15.31 -34.62
C VAL A 901 14.29 -14.40 -33.75
N GLY A 902 14.15 -14.42 -32.42
CA GLY A 902 15.03 -13.70 -31.50
C GLY A 902 16.30 -14.44 -31.04
N ASP A 903 16.43 -15.73 -31.33
CA ASP A 903 17.50 -16.62 -30.87
C ASP A 903 18.60 -16.88 -31.95
N ALA A 904 18.56 -16.15 -33.07
CA ALA A 904 19.57 -16.11 -34.14
C ALA A 904 19.98 -17.51 -34.68
N ASN A 905 21.26 -17.84 -34.65
CA ASN A 905 21.81 -19.18 -34.94
C ASN A 905 22.34 -19.88 -33.69
N TYR A 906 21.94 -19.45 -32.49
CA TYR A 906 22.47 -20.02 -31.25
C TYR A 906 21.93 -21.43 -31.02
N CYS A 907 22.74 -22.29 -30.42
CA CYS A 907 22.35 -23.65 -30.05
C CYS A 907 21.16 -23.63 -29.09
N ARG A 908 20.12 -24.41 -29.37
CA ARG A 908 18.89 -24.52 -28.54
C ARG A 908 18.47 -25.98 -28.44
N ASN A 909 17.57 -26.30 -27.51
CA ASN A 909 16.99 -27.64 -27.40
C ASN A 909 15.47 -27.62 -27.51
N THR A 910 14.98 -27.17 -28.67
CA THR A 910 13.55 -26.96 -28.96
C THR A 910 12.72 -28.25 -29.00
N ASP A 911 13.36 -29.41 -29.18
CA ASP A 911 12.70 -30.72 -29.32
C ASP A 911 12.97 -31.70 -28.16
N SER A 912 13.45 -31.19 -27.00
CA SER A 912 13.70 -31.97 -25.78
C SER A 912 14.73 -33.11 -25.90
N SER A 913 15.68 -32.97 -26.82
CA SER A 913 16.79 -33.90 -27.06
C SER A 913 17.77 -34.04 -25.89
N SER A 914 18.74 -34.94 -26.02
CA SER A 914 19.77 -35.22 -25.01
C SER A 914 20.77 -34.09 -24.74
N LYS A 915 20.93 -33.14 -25.67
CA LYS A 915 21.75 -31.92 -25.57
C LYS A 915 21.16 -30.83 -26.49
N PRO A 916 21.50 -29.54 -26.31
CA PRO A 916 21.21 -28.51 -27.30
C PRO A 916 21.96 -28.75 -28.62
N TRP A 917 21.39 -28.23 -29.70
CA TRP A 917 21.80 -28.50 -31.07
C TRP A 917 21.50 -27.30 -31.97
N CYS A 918 21.94 -27.38 -33.22
CA CYS A 918 21.57 -26.45 -34.28
C CYS A 918 21.56 -27.15 -35.64
N TYR A 919 21.06 -26.46 -36.67
CA TYR A 919 21.19 -26.92 -38.06
C TYR A 919 22.53 -26.50 -38.66
N VAL A 920 23.10 -27.37 -39.48
CA VAL A 920 24.33 -27.13 -40.24
C VAL A 920 24.19 -27.63 -41.68
N GLN A 921 24.99 -27.07 -42.58
CA GLN A 921 25.01 -27.47 -43.98
C GLN A 921 25.72 -28.83 -44.15
N GLY A 922 24.99 -29.87 -44.56
CA GLY A 922 25.53 -31.18 -44.92
C GLY A 922 25.59 -31.41 -46.43
N GLU A 923 26.22 -32.52 -46.84
CA GLU A 923 26.43 -32.88 -48.26
C GLU A 923 25.14 -33.13 -49.06
N THR A 924 24.01 -33.36 -48.37
CA THR A 924 22.71 -33.69 -48.99
C THR A 924 21.54 -32.81 -48.52
N GLY A 925 21.81 -31.79 -47.69
CA GLY A 925 20.78 -30.90 -47.13
C GLY A 925 21.15 -30.36 -45.75
N LEU A 926 20.17 -29.76 -45.05
CA LEU A 926 20.32 -29.38 -43.64
C LEU A 926 20.44 -30.63 -42.75
N VAL A 927 21.36 -30.59 -41.79
CA VAL A 927 21.59 -31.67 -40.83
C VAL A 927 21.55 -31.09 -39.42
N LYS A 928 20.82 -31.74 -38.51
CA LYS A 928 20.85 -31.43 -37.06
C LYS A 928 22.13 -32.00 -36.45
N GLU A 929 22.86 -31.19 -35.69
CA GLU A 929 24.07 -31.61 -35.00
C GLU A 929 24.18 -30.95 -33.61
N TYR A 930 24.65 -31.70 -32.62
CA TYR A 930 24.70 -31.27 -31.22
C TYR A 930 25.82 -30.26 -30.95
N CYS A 931 25.62 -29.42 -29.93
CA CYS A 931 26.59 -28.45 -29.46
C CYS A 931 27.22 -28.90 -28.14
N ASN A 932 28.52 -28.66 -27.97
CA ASN A 932 29.23 -29.00 -26.74
C ASN A 932 29.28 -27.81 -25.77
N ILE A 933 28.21 -27.63 -25.01
CA ILE A 933 28.09 -26.58 -23.99
C ILE A 933 28.43 -27.18 -22.62
N PRO A 934 29.28 -26.53 -21.79
CA PRO A 934 29.68 -27.07 -20.50
C PRO A 934 28.52 -27.13 -19.50
N SER A 935 28.52 -28.14 -18.63
CA SER A 935 27.64 -28.18 -17.45
C SER A 935 27.96 -27.03 -16.51
N CYS A 936 26.94 -26.39 -15.94
CA CYS A 936 27.16 -25.44 -14.85
C CYS A 936 27.71 -26.15 -13.60
N ALA A 937 27.43 -27.44 -13.38
CA ALA A 937 27.97 -28.18 -12.22
C ALA A 937 29.45 -28.59 -12.37
N ASP A 938 29.97 -28.69 -13.60
CA ASP A 938 31.41 -28.82 -13.86
C ASP A 938 32.13 -27.46 -13.85
N SER A 939 31.38 -26.37 -13.72
CA SER A 939 31.94 -25.02 -13.62
C SER A 939 32.51 -24.79 -12.23
N PRO A 940 33.78 -24.36 -12.10
CA PRO A 940 34.32 -23.90 -10.81
C PRO A 940 33.60 -22.64 -10.28
N CYS A 941 32.67 -22.08 -11.06
CA CYS A 941 31.76 -21.00 -10.69
C CYS A 941 30.38 -21.46 -10.15
N PHE A 942 30.18 -22.73 -9.81
CA PHE A 942 28.90 -23.22 -9.27
C PHE A 942 29.04 -24.12 -8.02
N PRO A 943 28.31 -23.85 -6.92
CA PRO A 943 27.56 -22.61 -6.65
C PRO A 943 28.50 -21.40 -6.67
N ASN A 944 27.98 -20.19 -6.97
CA ASN A 944 28.83 -19.01 -7.19
C ASN A 944 29.78 -18.79 -5.98
N PRO A 945 31.11 -18.95 -6.17
CA PRO A 945 32.07 -18.82 -5.07
C PRO A 945 32.18 -17.35 -4.64
N CYS A 946 32.01 -16.43 -5.60
CA CYS A 946 32.08 -14.99 -5.40
C CYS A 946 30.94 -14.48 -4.51
N LYS A 947 31.31 -13.82 -3.42
CA LYS A 947 30.41 -13.13 -2.48
C LYS A 947 30.03 -11.75 -3.01
N ASN A 948 29.14 -11.08 -2.28
CA ASN A 948 28.75 -9.68 -2.54
C ASN A 948 28.33 -9.44 -4.01
N ARG A 949 27.60 -10.42 -4.59
CA ARG A 949 27.13 -10.44 -5.99
C ARG A 949 28.25 -10.33 -7.06
N GLY A 950 29.48 -10.71 -6.72
CA GLY A 950 30.58 -10.84 -7.69
C GLY A 950 30.25 -11.80 -8.83
N THR A 951 30.68 -11.46 -10.04
CA THR A 951 30.46 -12.24 -11.26
C THR A 951 31.59 -13.23 -11.46
N CYS A 952 31.27 -14.53 -11.45
CA CYS A 952 32.28 -15.57 -11.61
C CYS A 952 32.54 -15.92 -13.08
N SER A 953 33.81 -16.00 -13.47
CA SER A 953 34.28 -16.40 -14.79
C SER A 953 35.23 -17.60 -14.69
N VAL A 954 35.07 -18.58 -15.60
CA VAL A 954 35.87 -19.81 -15.62
C VAL A 954 37.20 -19.57 -16.34
N ASP A 955 38.31 -19.92 -15.68
CA ASP A 955 39.66 -19.92 -16.25
C ASP A 955 40.29 -21.32 -16.17
N GLY A 956 40.23 -22.06 -17.28
CA GLY A 956 40.77 -23.42 -17.39
C GLY A 956 40.07 -24.43 -16.47
N MET A 957 40.70 -24.76 -15.34
CA MET A 957 40.16 -25.63 -14.28
C MET A 957 39.96 -24.89 -12.95
N SER A 958 39.96 -23.56 -12.98
CA SER A 958 39.79 -22.66 -11.84
C SER A 958 38.70 -21.63 -12.12
N TYR A 959 38.23 -20.94 -11.08
CA TYR A 959 37.41 -19.74 -11.22
C TYR A 959 38.26 -18.48 -11.05
N THR A 960 37.70 -17.36 -11.53
CA THR A 960 38.13 -16.00 -11.27
C THR A 960 36.88 -15.18 -10.91
N CYS A 961 36.96 -14.38 -9.85
CA CYS A 961 35.84 -13.54 -9.43
C CYS A 961 36.03 -12.10 -9.93
N THR A 962 35.14 -11.65 -10.81
CA THR A 962 35.01 -10.24 -11.20
C THR A 962 34.13 -9.55 -10.17
N CYS A 963 34.74 -8.82 -9.24
CA CYS A 963 34.03 -8.19 -8.14
C CYS A 963 33.28 -6.93 -8.57
N LEU A 964 32.15 -6.67 -7.92
CA LEU A 964 31.42 -5.42 -8.07
C LEU A 964 32.19 -4.26 -7.42
N GLU A 965 31.91 -3.05 -7.90
CA GLU A 965 32.54 -1.84 -7.43
C GLU A 965 32.30 -1.65 -5.91
N GLY A 966 33.40 -1.50 -5.15
CA GLY A 966 33.43 -1.55 -3.69
C GLY A 966 33.94 -2.86 -3.08
N PHE A 967 34.24 -3.90 -3.86
CA PHE A 967 34.66 -5.22 -3.35
C PHE A 967 35.91 -5.79 -4.05
N SER A 968 36.66 -6.61 -3.31
CA SER A 968 37.90 -7.28 -3.76
C SER A 968 38.16 -8.58 -2.99
N GLY A 969 39.32 -9.20 -3.24
CA GLY A 969 39.67 -10.53 -2.72
C GLY A 969 39.32 -11.64 -3.72
N ASP A 970 39.88 -12.84 -3.51
CA ASP A 970 39.79 -13.96 -4.46
C ASP A 970 38.34 -14.43 -4.70
N ASN A 971 37.44 -14.11 -3.76
CA ASN A 971 36.01 -14.41 -3.77
C ASN A 971 35.15 -13.15 -3.55
N CYS A 972 35.66 -11.93 -3.78
CA CYS A 972 34.95 -10.67 -3.48
C CYS A 972 34.52 -10.52 -2.01
N GLU A 973 35.22 -11.17 -1.10
CA GLU A 973 34.94 -11.23 0.33
C GLU A 973 35.41 -9.98 1.10
N THR A 974 36.31 -9.19 0.51
CA THR A 974 36.85 -7.96 1.08
C THR A 974 36.09 -6.75 0.52
N GLN A 975 35.88 -5.72 1.35
CA GLN A 975 35.28 -4.46 0.92
C GLN A 975 36.39 -3.40 0.80
N ASP A 976 36.65 -2.93 -0.43
CA ASP A 976 37.75 -2.02 -0.74
C ASP A 976 37.27 -0.63 -1.15
N LEU A 977 38.06 0.38 -0.79
CA LEU A 977 37.84 1.78 -1.17
C LEU A 977 38.45 2.01 -2.57
N ILE A 978 37.62 1.90 -3.61
CA ILE A 978 38.06 1.76 -5.00
C ILE A 978 38.56 3.09 -5.64
N GLU A 979 39.63 2.98 -6.45
CA GLU A 979 40.04 3.99 -7.43
C GLU A 979 39.19 3.87 -8.71
N GLU A 980 38.70 4.99 -9.23
CA GLU A 980 37.67 5.03 -10.29
C GLU A 980 38.08 4.45 -11.66
N ALA A 981 37.07 3.98 -12.40
CA ALA A 981 37.18 3.50 -13.77
C ALA A 981 37.46 4.62 -14.81
N ASP A 982 37.67 4.22 -16.07
CA ASP A 982 37.93 5.14 -17.21
C ASP A 982 36.61 5.81 -17.69
N CYS A 983 36.11 6.76 -16.90
CA CYS A 983 34.81 7.42 -17.03
C CYS A 983 34.92 8.96 -17.04
N LYS A 984 33.82 9.66 -17.34
CA LYS A 984 33.67 11.12 -17.21
C LYS A 984 32.80 11.48 -16.00
N ARG A 985 33.08 12.62 -15.36
CA ARG A 985 32.38 13.15 -14.17
C ARG A 985 31.50 14.38 -14.49
N THR A 986 31.71 15.03 -15.64
CA THR A 986 30.80 16.07 -16.14
C THR A 986 30.05 15.59 -17.38
N ASN A 987 28.87 16.18 -17.64
CA ASN A 987 28.02 15.74 -18.75
C ASN A 987 28.74 15.83 -20.10
N ASN A 988 29.61 16.83 -20.29
CA ASN A 988 30.38 17.01 -21.53
C ASN A 988 31.81 16.40 -21.47
N GLY A 989 32.27 15.94 -20.30
CA GLY A 989 33.59 15.33 -20.12
C GLY A 989 34.77 16.24 -20.47
N TRP A 990 34.70 17.55 -20.24
CA TRP A 990 35.83 18.47 -20.50
C TRP A 990 37.10 18.07 -19.73
N GLU A 991 36.94 17.49 -18.54
CA GLU A 991 37.98 16.97 -17.65
C GLU A 991 38.50 15.58 -18.06
N TYR A 992 37.85 14.93 -19.03
CA TYR A 992 38.11 13.52 -19.36
C TYR A 992 39.53 13.31 -19.88
N SER A 993 40.36 12.72 -19.02
CA SER A 993 41.78 12.47 -19.23
C SER A 993 42.12 10.99 -19.47
N GLY A 994 41.09 10.13 -19.53
CA GLY A 994 41.19 8.69 -19.75
C GLY A 994 41.67 8.27 -21.15
N LYS A 995 41.59 6.96 -21.44
CA LYS A 995 42.31 6.32 -22.56
C LYS A 995 41.42 5.75 -23.68
N ILE A 996 40.11 6.00 -23.65
CA ILE A 996 39.22 5.62 -24.76
C ILE A 996 39.64 6.38 -26.03
N ASN A 997 39.84 5.66 -27.13
CA ASN A 997 40.23 6.19 -28.44
C ASN A 997 39.36 5.61 -29.59
N VAL A 998 38.10 5.32 -29.26
CA VAL A 998 37.08 4.80 -30.17
C VAL A 998 35.81 5.64 -30.03
N THR A 999 35.25 6.01 -31.17
CA THR A 999 34.02 6.81 -31.28
C THR A 999 32.78 6.00 -30.91
N MET A 1000 31.63 6.67 -30.68
CA MET A 1000 30.35 6.00 -30.37
C MET A 1000 29.92 4.97 -31.43
N ASN A 1001 30.35 5.14 -32.68
CA ASN A 1001 30.05 4.25 -33.81
C ASN A 1001 31.23 3.33 -34.19
N GLY A 1002 32.15 3.05 -33.25
CA GLY A 1002 33.23 2.08 -33.43
C GLY A 1002 34.39 2.52 -34.33
N ARG A 1003 34.37 3.72 -34.92
CA ARG A 1003 35.52 4.25 -35.68
C ARG A 1003 36.68 4.56 -34.73
N THR A 1004 37.88 4.14 -35.10
CA THR A 1004 39.12 4.48 -34.39
C THR A 1004 39.43 5.97 -34.53
N CYS A 1005 39.89 6.58 -33.45
CA CYS A 1005 40.35 7.96 -33.47
C CYS A 1005 41.67 8.13 -34.26
N GLN A 1006 41.71 9.16 -35.11
CA GLN A 1006 42.94 9.72 -35.67
C GLN A 1006 43.76 10.35 -34.53
N ALA A 1007 45.08 10.16 -34.54
CA ALA A 1007 45.96 10.80 -33.56
C ALA A 1007 45.95 12.31 -33.73
N TRP A 1008 45.89 13.06 -32.62
CA TRP A 1008 45.82 14.53 -32.63
C TRP A 1008 47.08 15.19 -33.22
N ILE A 1009 48.19 14.47 -33.32
CA ILE A 1009 49.42 14.92 -34.01
C ILE A 1009 49.41 14.63 -35.52
N SER A 1010 48.42 13.91 -36.06
CA SER A 1010 48.27 13.61 -37.48
C SER A 1010 47.35 14.62 -38.17
N ASP A 1011 47.76 15.12 -39.33
CA ASP A 1011 46.93 15.93 -40.23
C ASP A 1011 46.21 15.09 -41.32
N SER A 1012 46.16 13.76 -41.17
CA SER A 1012 45.61 12.82 -42.15
C SER A 1012 44.83 11.66 -41.50
N PRO A 1013 43.66 11.26 -42.05
CA PRO A 1013 43.01 11.80 -43.24
C PRO A 1013 42.43 13.23 -43.09
N HIS A 1014 42.28 13.75 -41.87
CA HIS A 1014 41.65 15.05 -41.63
C HIS A 1014 42.62 16.07 -41.02
N SER A 1015 43.07 17.06 -41.79
CA SER A 1015 43.92 18.14 -41.27
C SER A 1015 43.17 19.04 -40.28
N HIS A 1016 43.84 19.47 -39.20
CA HIS A 1016 43.26 20.22 -38.08
C HIS A 1016 44.31 20.97 -37.24
N GLY A 1017 43.87 21.72 -36.22
CA GLY A 1017 44.74 22.57 -35.39
C GLY A 1017 45.05 22.08 -33.96
N TYR A 1018 44.47 20.97 -33.50
CA TYR A 1018 44.55 20.52 -32.10
C TYR A 1018 45.81 19.70 -31.76
N ASN A 1019 46.95 20.08 -32.37
CA ASN A 1019 48.14 19.24 -32.49
C ASN A 1019 49.01 19.18 -31.21
N SER A 1020 48.41 19.46 -30.05
CA SER A 1020 49.01 19.43 -28.71
C SER A 1020 48.28 18.50 -27.73
N LEU A 1021 47.26 17.77 -28.16
CA LEU A 1021 46.53 16.78 -27.35
C LEU A 1021 47.23 15.40 -27.39
N PRO A 1022 47.08 14.56 -26.34
CA PRO A 1022 47.82 13.30 -26.22
C PRO A 1022 47.26 12.18 -27.12
N GLU A 1023 48.17 11.50 -27.83
CA GLU A 1023 47.91 10.30 -28.64
C GLU A 1023 46.70 10.46 -29.59
N ASN A 1024 45.76 9.51 -29.54
CA ASN A 1024 44.47 9.56 -30.23
C ASN A 1024 43.28 9.45 -29.25
N TYR A 1025 43.48 9.73 -27.96
CA TYR A 1025 42.42 9.60 -26.95
C TYR A 1025 41.32 10.65 -27.14
N CYS A 1026 40.08 10.27 -26.87
CA CYS A 1026 38.94 11.17 -26.98
C CYS A 1026 39.06 12.33 -25.98
N ARG A 1027 38.88 13.57 -26.43
CA ARG A 1027 39.02 14.79 -25.61
C ARG A 1027 37.94 15.80 -25.99
N ASN A 1028 37.72 16.80 -25.16
CA ASN A 1028 36.76 17.87 -25.43
C ASN A 1028 37.42 19.26 -25.29
N PRO A 1029 38.26 19.67 -26.25
CA PRO A 1029 39.04 20.91 -26.17
C PRO A 1029 38.25 22.19 -26.48
N ASP A 1030 37.01 22.05 -26.96
CA ASP A 1030 36.17 23.13 -27.52
C ASP A 1030 34.74 23.18 -26.95
N GLY A 1031 34.35 22.24 -26.09
CA GLY A 1031 33.09 22.28 -25.35
C GLY A 1031 31.89 21.62 -26.03
N GLU A 1032 32.15 20.67 -26.95
CA GLU A 1032 31.15 19.78 -27.55
C GLU A 1032 30.39 18.94 -26.49
N PRO A 1033 29.25 18.30 -26.80
CA PRO A 1033 28.42 17.62 -25.79
C PRO A 1033 29.01 16.36 -25.12
N SER A 1034 30.17 15.85 -25.57
CA SER A 1034 30.88 14.70 -25.00
C SER A 1034 32.33 14.70 -25.53
N PRO A 1035 33.29 13.98 -24.92
CA PRO A 1035 34.62 13.83 -25.50
C PRO A 1035 34.55 13.20 -26.89
N TRP A 1036 35.37 13.69 -27.81
CA TRP A 1036 35.31 13.37 -29.23
C TRP A 1036 36.71 13.20 -29.82
N CYS A 1037 36.77 12.80 -31.08
CA CYS A 1037 38.01 12.78 -31.84
C CYS A 1037 37.78 12.93 -33.35
N TYR A 1038 38.83 13.34 -34.07
CA TYR A 1038 38.90 13.11 -35.52
C TYR A 1038 38.95 11.60 -35.77
N THR A 1039 38.35 11.10 -36.85
CA THR A 1039 38.28 9.64 -37.10
C THR A 1039 39.24 9.22 -38.22
N THR A 1040 39.69 7.96 -38.21
CA THR A 1040 40.52 7.41 -39.30
C THR A 1040 39.75 7.14 -40.61
N ASP A 1041 38.43 7.33 -40.64
CA ASP A 1041 37.57 7.20 -41.82
C ASP A 1041 37.65 8.49 -42.68
N PRO A 1042 38.18 8.46 -43.92
CA PRO A 1042 38.29 9.65 -44.77
C PRO A 1042 36.96 10.33 -45.13
N TYR A 1043 35.82 9.66 -44.93
CA TYR A 1043 34.49 10.20 -45.22
C TYR A 1043 33.78 10.75 -43.97
N LYS A 1044 34.32 10.51 -42.77
CA LYS A 1044 33.77 10.98 -41.48
C LYS A 1044 34.83 11.76 -40.71
N ARG A 1045 34.79 13.09 -40.85
CA ARG A 1045 35.84 14.00 -40.32
C ARG A 1045 36.09 13.82 -38.82
N TRP A 1046 35.05 13.88 -38.01
CA TRP A 1046 35.11 13.71 -36.56
C TRP A 1046 33.82 13.09 -36.03
N GLU A 1047 33.87 12.53 -34.83
CA GLU A 1047 32.73 11.90 -34.17
C GLU A 1047 32.92 11.91 -32.64
N LEU A 1048 31.81 11.94 -31.90
CA LEU A 1048 31.79 11.81 -30.44
C LEU A 1048 32.27 10.42 -30.02
N CYS A 1049 32.74 10.29 -28.77
CA CYS A 1049 33.09 9.03 -28.13
C CYS A 1049 32.11 8.67 -27.01
N SER A 1050 31.89 7.36 -26.83
CA SER A 1050 31.02 6.83 -25.79
C SER A 1050 31.80 6.65 -24.49
N ILE A 1051 32.06 7.76 -23.80
CA ILE A 1051 32.68 7.74 -22.47
C ILE A 1051 31.56 7.50 -21.45
N PRO A 1052 31.63 6.46 -20.61
CA PRO A 1052 30.63 6.23 -19.57
C PRO A 1052 30.71 7.31 -18.49
N ASP A 1053 29.58 7.66 -17.90
CA ASP A 1053 29.54 8.51 -16.70
C ASP A 1053 30.01 7.70 -15.47
N CYS A 1054 30.74 8.33 -14.56
CA CYS A 1054 31.25 7.67 -13.35
C CYS A 1054 30.09 7.30 -12.39
N VAL A 1055 30.09 6.07 -11.89
CA VAL A 1055 28.99 5.48 -11.09
C VAL A 1055 29.22 5.67 -9.57
N THR A 1056 30.43 6.05 -9.17
CA THR A 1056 30.79 6.36 -7.78
C THR A 1056 30.09 7.62 -7.24
N PRO A 1057 29.65 7.63 -5.97
CA PRO A 1057 29.20 8.86 -5.32
C PRO A 1057 30.39 9.81 -5.13
N SER A 1058 30.22 11.07 -5.53
CA SER A 1058 31.28 12.09 -5.45
C SER A 1058 31.79 12.29 -4.02
N LEU A 1059 33.08 12.03 -3.80
CA LEU A 1059 33.71 12.07 -2.48
C LEU A 1059 33.59 13.46 -1.83
N GLU A 1060 33.01 13.54 -0.63
CA GLU A 1060 32.76 14.82 0.08
C GLU A 1060 33.96 15.39 0.84
N CYS A 1061 35.12 14.77 0.67
CA CYS A 1061 36.39 15.21 1.25
C CYS A 1061 37.49 15.21 0.17
N LEU A 1062 38.52 16.02 0.39
CA LEU A 1062 39.73 16.06 -0.43
C LEU A 1062 40.60 14.84 -0.10
N PRO A 1063 40.81 13.88 -1.01
CA PRO A 1063 41.69 12.76 -0.73
C PRO A 1063 43.13 13.25 -0.58
N ASN A 1064 43.94 12.59 0.25
CA ASN A 1064 45.36 12.90 0.44
C ASN A 1064 46.19 13.03 -0.86
N SER A 1065 45.72 12.47 -1.98
CA SER A 1065 46.29 12.56 -3.33
C SER A 1065 45.96 13.85 -4.11
N ASP A 1066 44.89 14.56 -3.77
CA ASP A 1066 44.46 15.83 -4.40
C ASP A 1066 44.22 16.92 -3.35
N GLN A 1067 45.33 17.43 -2.82
CA GLN A 1067 45.30 18.41 -1.73
C GLN A 1067 44.86 19.82 -2.17
N GLN A 1068 44.62 20.06 -3.47
CA GLN A 1068 44.04 21.31 -3.99
C GLN A 1068 42.56 21.16 -4.38
N GLY A 1069 42.01 19.94 -4.44
CA GLY A 1069 40.62 19.71 -4.87
C GLY A 1069 40.38 19.98 -6.35
N ASN A 1070 41.38 19.76 -7.20
CA ASN A 1070 41.26 19.83 -8.67
C ASN A 1070 40.34 18.74 -9.24
N MET A 1071 40.23 17.63 -8.51
CA MET A 1071 39.35 16.49 -8.75
C MET A 1071 38.27 16.39 -7.67
N TYR A 1072 37.96 17.49 -6.95
CA TYR A 1072 36.84 17.54 -6.01
C TYR A 1072 35.52 17.79 -6.74
N PHE A 1073 34.67 16.77 -6.76
CA PHE A 1073 33.33 16.82 -7.37
C PHE A 1073 32.18 16.70 -6.35
N GLY A 1074 32.47 16.70 -5.04
CA GLY A 1074 31.46 16.61 -3.98
C GLY A 1074 30.43 17.76 -3.98
N THR A 1075 29.37 17.61 -3.19
CA THR A 1075 28.16 18.45 -3.21
C THR A 1075 28.17 19.62 -2.21
N HIS A 1076 29.31 19.89 -1.57
CA HIS A 1076 29.47 21.09 -0.75
C HIS A 1076 29.22 22.36 -1.58
N ASN A 1077 28.28 23.21 -1.16
CA ASN A 1077 27.88 24.44 -1.86
C ASN A 1077 27.73 25.67 -0.96
N VAL A 1078 28.56 25.73 0.09
CA VAL A 1078 28.64 26.85 1.02
C VAL A 1078 30.09 27.36 1.07
N ALA A 1079 30.26 28.67 1.09
CA ALA A 1079 31.56 29.32 1.31
C ALA A 1079 32.10 29.09 2.73
N ASP A 1080 33.40 29.25 2.90
CA ASP A 1080 34.09 29.34 4.20
C ASP A 1080 33.50 30.37 5.18
N THR A 1081 32.81 31.41 4.67
CA THR A 1081 32.09 32.42 5.46
C THR A 1081 30.61 32.11 5.73
N GLY A 1082 30.09 30.98 5.24
CA GLY A 1082 28.68 30.59 5.41
C GLY A 1082 27.72 31.15 4.36
N ASP A 1083 28.20 31.96 3.41
CA ASP A 1083 27.40 32.38 2.24
C ASP A 1083 27.15 31.18 1.32
N MET A 1084 25.91 30.97 0.85
CA MET A 1084 25.67 29.91 -0.15
C MET A 1084 26.30 30.27 -1.50
N CYS A 1085 26.76 29.25 -2.21
CA CYS A 1085 27.30 29.41 -3.56
C CYS A 1085 26.21 29.78 -4.58
N GLN A 1086 26.53 30.69 -5.49
CA GLN A 1086 25.79 30.98 -6.71
C GLN A 1086 26.01 29.82 -7.71
N ARG A 1087 24.99 29.46 -8.50
CA ARG A 1087 25.15 28.45 -9.56
C ARG A 1087 26.11 28.94 -10.66
N TRP A 1088 26.92 28.03 -11.20
CA TRP A 1088 27.90 28.35 -12.24
C TRP A 1088 27.28 28.76 -13.59
N ASP A 1089 26.03 28.38 -13.87
CA ASP A 1089 25.27 28.90 -15.02
C ASP A 1089 24.55 30.23 -14.74
N SER A 1090 24.32 30.58 -13.47
CA SER A 1090 23.70 31.85 -13.10
C SER A 1090 24.64 33.01 -13.39
N GLN A 1091 24.09 34.08 -13.96
CA GLN A 1091 24.79 35.36 -14.15
C GLN A 1091 24.36 36.41 -13.11
N THR A 1092 23.67 35.98 -12.06
CA THR A 1092 23.13 36.84 -10.99
C THR A 1092 23.30 36.18 -9.60
N PRO A 1093 23.69 36.93 -8.55
CA PRO A 1093 24.02 38.36 -8.55
C PRO A 1093 25.31 38.73 -9.32
N HIS A 1094 26.24 37.80 -9.53
CA HIS A 1094 27.54 38.09 -10.17
C HIS A 1094 27.63 37.51 -11.58
N THR A 1095 27.94 38.33 -12.59
CA THR A 1095 28.24 37.85 -13.95
C THR A 1095 29.64 37.23 -14.02
N HIS A 1096 29.82 36.07 -14.67
CA HIS A 1096 31.13 35.41 -14.82
C HIS A 1096 31.20 34.44 -16.01
N THR A 1097 32.42 34.16 -16.47
CA THR A 1097 32.71 33.37 -17.68
C THR A 1097 32.60 31.85 -17.51
N PHE A 1098 32.59 31.33 -16.27
CA PHE A 1098 32.52 29.88 -15.98
C PHE A 1098 31.14 29.23 -16.22
N GLY A 1099 30.35 29.76 -17.16
CA GLY A 1099 29.00 29.26 -17.51
C GLY A 1099 28.96 27.80 -17.99
N SER A 1100 30.10 27.27 -18.46
CA SER A 1100 30.27 25.87 -18.86
C SER A 1100 30.16 24.87 -17.72
N PHE A 1101 30.27 25.30 -16.46
CA PHE A 1101 30.18 24.45 -15.26
C PHE A 1101 28.74 24.35 -14.72
N GLY A 1102 27.72 24.75 -15.49
CA GLY A 1102 26.32 24.78 -15.08
C GLY A 1102 25.71 23.43 -14.65
N ASP A 1103 26.27 22.32 -15.13
CA ASP A 1103 25.92 20.98 -14.69
C ASP A 1103 26.42 20.65 -13.27
N GLN A 1104 27.51 21.28 -12.85
CA GLN A 1104 28.04 21.27 -11.47
C GLN A 1104 27.22 22.17 -10.52
N ALA A 1105 26.00 22.56 -10.91
CA ALA A 1105 25.04 23.33 -10.15
C ALA A 1105 25.67 24.57 -9.47
N ASN A 1106 25.73 24.59 -8.14
CA ASN A 1106 26.42 25.59 -7.33
C ASN A 1106 27.51 24.97 -6.43
N TYR A 1107 28.00 23.78 -6.75
CA TYR A 1107 28.97 23.08 -5.93
C TYR A 1107 30.35 23.74 -5.99
N CYS A 1108 31.11 23.66 -4.90
CA CYS A 1108 32.48 24.15 -4.84
C CYS A 1108 33.36 23.34 -5.80
N ARG A 1109 34.13 24.03 -6.64
CA ARG A 1109 35.01 23.43 -7.65
C ARG A 1109 36.34 24.17 -7.69
N ASN A 1110 37.36 23.58 -8.27
CA ASN A 1110 38.64 24.25 -8.53
C ASN A 1110 38.94 24.25 -10.05
N PRO A 1111 38.12 24.95 -10.86
CA PRO A 1111 38.16 24.85 -12.33
C PRO A 1111 39.40 25.48 -12.96
N ASP A 1112 40.14 26.29 -12.20
CA ASP A 1112 41.29 27.08 -12.62
C ASP A 1112 42.59 26.73 -11.87
N ASN A 1113 42.59 25.67 -11.06
CA ASN A 1113 43.74 25.18 -10.29
C ASN A 1113 44.34 26.25 -9.36
N ASP A 1114 43.47 26.93 -8.61
CA ASP A 1114 43.81 27.75 -7.45
C ASP A 1114 44.11 26.84 -6.23
N ARG A 1115 44.36 27.43 -5.06
CA ARG A 1115 44.82 26.77 -3.84
C ARG A 1115 43.83 25.81 -3.16
N ALA A 1116 42.54 25.89 -3.47
CA ALA A 1116 41.46 25.09 -2.86
C ALA A 1116 40.14 25.28 -3.66
N PRO A 1117 39.14 24.38 -3.54
CA PRO A 1117 37.83 24.58 -4.15
C PRO A 1117 37.15 25.87 -3.69
N TRP A 1118 36.48 26.54 -4.63
CA TRP A 1118 35.83 27.82 -4.43
C TRP A 1118 34.50 27.90 -5.19
N CYS A 1119 33.74 28.97 -4.97
CA CYS A 1119 32.54 29.29 -5.71
C CYS A 1119 32.25 30.80 -5.73
N TYR A 1120 31.53 31.28 -6.75
CA TYR A 1120 30.80 32.56 -6.63
C TYR A 1120 29.73 32.45 -5.54
N THR A 1121 29.38 33.52 -4.83
CA THR A 1121 28.37 33.46 -3.74
C THR A 1121 27.07 34.19 -4.09
N VAL A 1122 25.94 33.81 -3.49
CA VAL A 1122 24.66 34.52 -3.65
C VAL A 1122 24.61 35.86 -2.93
N ASN A 1123 25.65 36.25 -2.19
CA ASN A 1123 25.76 37.52 -1.50
C ASN A 1123 26.20 38.63 -2.48
N PRO A 1124 25.39 39.68 -2.74
CA PRO A 1124 25.74 40.75 -3.67
C PRO A 1124 27.01 41.53 -3.29
N ASP A 1125 27.36 41.58 -2.01
CA ASP A 1125 28.55 42.30 -1.52
C ASP A 1125 29.82 41.42 -1.51
N LYS A 1126 29.69 40.08 -1.66
CA LYS A 1126 30.82 39.14 -1.70
C LYS A 1126 30.78 38.25 -2.95
N ARG A 1127 31.56 38.63 -3.96
CA ARG A 1127 31.56 37.99 -5.29
C ARG A 1127 31.83 36.48 -5.26
N TRP A 1128 32.83 36.03 -4.52
CA TRP A 1128 33.24 34.63 -4.44
C TRP A 1128 33.95 34.34 -3.11
N SER A 1129 34.11 33.06 -2.78
CA SER A 1129 34.99 32.58 -1.70
C SER A 1129 35.46 31.15 -1.92
N TYR A 1130 36.45 30.75 -1.14
CA TYR A 1130 36.84 29.34 -0.97
C TYR A 1130 35.81 28.58 -0.15
N CYS A 1131 35.86 27.26 -0.22
CA CYS A 1131 35.04 26.34 0.56
C CYS A 1131 35.93 25.50 1.49
N ASN A 1132 35.48 25.29 2.73
CA ASN A 1132 36.25 24.54 3.74
C ASN A 1132 35.96 23.03 3.65
N ILE A 1133 36.43 22.40 2.56
CA ILE A 1133 36.27 20.97 2.33
C ILE A 1133 37.21 20.19 3.29
N PRO A 1134 36.72 19.18 4.03
CA PRO A 1134 37.56 18.33 4.89
C PRO A 1134 38.49 17.43 4.06
N PHE A 1135 39.55 16.89 4.66
CA PHE A 1135 40.41 15.89 4.02
C PHE A 1135 39.98 14.46 4.35
N CYS A 1136 40.24 13.53 3.42
CA CYS A 1136 40.31 12.09 3.63
C CYS A 1136 41.78 11.64 3.65
#